data_AF-A0A2K4XEL2-F1
#
_entry.id   AF-A0A2K4XEL2-F1
#
_cell.length_a   1.000
_cell.length_b   1.000
_cell.length_c   1.000
_cell.angle_alpha   90.00
_cell.angle_beta   90.00
_cell.angle_gamma   90.00
#
_symmetry.space_group_name_H-M   'P 1'
#
loop_
_entity.id
_entity.type
_entity.pdbx_description
1 polymer ?
#
loop_
_entity_poly.entity_id
_entity_poly.type
_entity_poly.pdbx_seq_one_letter_code
_entity_poly.pdbx_strand_id
1 'polypeptide(L)'
;MKNLWILCFAIVYGVSLAGCNNNTSDTQSSESNTFKLVSNVMKNNGTLPVAYTCDGNSVNPPLSWSGAPKGTKYYALIMHHNAPDGVHWYWNVYNINASTSHINSGQNLADIKAELGSNSVNNLNQYAPPCSKGPGEKRYTYTVYALSDAINFAKNTQVDRATLLKAIKNITLDSAQMTVTYERAGSPHKPARKKPKVHEGIKTPLSLVNSAPPVDLTALQSSRCNTIKSSVNNAGFSKNARVTCDNQYAYIVSNTYPEHPVMTGITGTNEQVPVPAKNYAAPIKLAPEKAKKLTTIDAALGVAVNGVPIYDYSSQGELNVNQYDAKHDTLKLGQLDNCGGHAGRGDDYHYHVAPTCMIDTMKNQSSDAIIGWAYDGYPLYGNKNPDGSTIAKNELDVCNGQSDSKFGYRYHTSKNAPYIFQCLVGEVDTRVLPRVAPLSGDTQGIRSQLKPPVGGVTNLTHTVGEDGSRTMRYTYKNEQYFTTYSPSKQGDDCFDFKQKTISNKNGIQTGTFCRGQQPQAKKLSQNNPEARFKLEAWADNWFAAYIGDKLLIEDSVPITTERSFNAESINFSASYPIQLNFIIKDFKQNNTGLEYIGTRRQQMGDGGFIMQITDTKNNKIVAVSNKTLKCEMLHKAPLDKTCENSQNPTAGIAPCKYMAKEAPRDWLKSNFDDSTWPNATEHTTSSVSPKDGFDDINWDKTAQFIWGSDLETDNTLICRVTINEPH
;
A
#
# COMPACT_ATOMS: atom_id res chain seq x y z
N MET A 1 -81.14 25.64 -11.70
CA MET A 1 -82.17 26.29 -12.55
C MET A 1 -81.53 26.70 -13.87
N LYS A 2 -82.24 26.48 -15.00
CA LYS A 2 -82.06 27.12 -16.33
C LYS A 2 -80.68 27.06 -17.04
N ASN A 3 -80.54 26.11 -17.97
CA ASN A 3 -80.47 26.29 -19.45
C ASN A 3 -80.36 27.74 -19.99
N LEU A 4 -79.76 28.06 -21.16
CA LEU A 4 -78.91 27.41 -22.19
C LEU A 4 -78.61 28.54 -23.26
N TRP A 5 -78.14 28.17 -24.47
CA TRP A 5 -77.93 28.93 -25.74
C TRP A 5 -76.44 29.25 -26.01
N ILE A 6 -75.66 28.52 -26.83
CA ILE A 6 -75.76 27.94 -28.21
C ILE A 6 -75.30 28.89 -29.33
N LEU A 7 -74.20 28.49 -30.02
CA LEU A 7 -73.86 28.64 -31.45
C LEU A 7 -72.45 28.01 -31.64
N CYS A 8 -72.22 26.79 -32.14
CA CYS A 8 -72.53 26.09 -33.41
C CYS A 8 -71.58 26.40 -34.59
N PHE A 9 -70.79 25.38 -34.97
CA PHE A 9 -70.40 24.84 -36.31
C PHE A 9 -68.98 24.20 -36.21
N ALA A 10 -68.84 22.88 -35.99
CA ALA A 10 -68.80 21.77 -36.97
C ALA A 10 -67.52 21.77 -37.84
N ILE A 11 -66.67 20.72 -37.89
CA ILE A 11 -66.84 19.41 -38.57
C ILE A 11 -65.86 18.35 -37.94
N VAL A 12 -66.32 17.26 -37.27
CA VAL A 12 -66.30 15.80 -37.64
C VAL A 12 -65.11 15.34 -38.54
N TYR A 13 -64.31 14.28 -38.35
CA TYR A 13 -64.30 12.98 -37.62
C TYR A 13 -62.96 12.80 -36.84
N GLY A 14 -62.64 11.72 -36.08
CA GLY A 14 -63.41 10.56 -35.60
C GLY A 14 -62.59 9.26 -35.36
N VAL A 15 -62.30 8.95 -34.08
CA VAL A 15 -61.87 7.65 -33.48
C VAL A 15 -60.51 7.01 -33.88
N SER A 16 -59.59 6.91 -32.91
CA SER A 16 -58.93 5.64 -32.49
C SER A 16 -58.07 5.81 -31.23
N LEU A 17 -58.01 4.76 -30.39
CA LEU A 17 -57.22 4.70 -29.15
C LEU A 17 -55.78 4.26 -29.43
N ALA A 18 -54.80 5.01 -28.92
CA ALA A 18 -53.45 4.53 -28.62
C ALA A 18 -52.88 5.36 -27.47
N GLY A 19 -52.29 4.71 -26.45
CA GLY A 19 -51.70 5.41 -25.31
C GLY A 19 -50.25 5.84 -25.57
N CYS A 20 -49.83 6.92 -24.92
CA CYS A 20 -48.41 7.28 -24.80
C CYS A 20 -48.08 7.71 -23.36
N ASN A 21 -47.02 7.12 -22.81
CA ASN A 21 -46.39 7.54 -21.55
C ASN A 21 -45.86 8.98 -21.65
N ASN A 22 -46.06 9.76 -20.60
CA ASN A 22 -45.16 10.87 -20.30
C ASN A 22 -43.98 10.34 -19.46
N ASN A 23 -42.94 9.85 -20.14
CA ASN A 23 -41.66 9.57 -19.52
C ASN A 23 -40.95 10.89 -19.17
N THR A 24 -41.17 11.42 -17.97
CA THR A 24 -40.16 12.25 -17.32
C THR A 24 -39.15 11.32 -16.67
N SER A 25 -38.09 10.98 -17.40
CA SER A 25 -37.00 10.12 -16.93
C SER A 25 -36.13 10.83 -15.89
N ASP A 26 -36.63 10.93 -14.67
CA ASP A 26 -35.86 11.43 -13.52
C ASP A 26 -34.80 10.38 -13.16
N THR A 27 -33.62 10.54 -13.76
CA THR A 27 -32.58 9.51 -13.77
C THR A 27 -31.76 9.62 -12.50
N GLN A 28 -32.29 9.11 -11.39
CA GLN A 28 -31.50 8.90 -10.17
C GLN A 28 -30.46 7.82 -10.44
N SER A 29 -29.24 8.28 -10.74
CA SER A 29 -28.07 7.43 -10.90
C SER A 29 -27.77 6.67 -9.60
N SER A 30 -27.69 5.35 -9.69
CA SER A 30 -27.09 4.51 -8.66
C SER A 30 -25.62 4.89 -8.49
N GLU A 31 -25.28 5.63 -7.43
CA GLU A 31 -23.90 5.96 -7.11
C GLU A 31 -23.16 4.69 -6.66
N SER A 32 -22.30 4.16 -7.54
CA SER A 32 -21.32 3.14 -7.15
C SER A 32 -20.22 3.76 -6.30
N ASN A 33 -19.72 3.05 -5.28
CA ASN A 33 -18.56 3.46 -4.46
C ASN A 33 -17.33 3.74 -5.34
N THR A 34 -17.15 5.00 -5.71
CA THR A 34 -16.05 5.46 -6.57
C THR A 34 -14.93 6.13 -5.79
N PHE A 35 -15.19 6.51 -4.53
CA PHE A 35 -14.22 7.20 -3.69
C PHE A 35 -13.09 6.25 -3.25
N LYS A 36 -11.85 6.63 -3.54
CA LYS A 36 -10.66 5.80 -3.31
C LYS A 36 -9.57 6.62 -2.65
N LEU A 37 -8.83 5.97 -1.74
CA LEU A 37 -7.60 6.45 -1.14
C LEU A 37 -6.45 5.55 -1.61
N VAL A 38 -5.39 6.14 -2.13
CA VAL A 38 -4.20 5.44 -2.62
C VAL A 38 -2.93 6.16 -2.20
N SER A 39 -1.81 5.46 -2.33
CA SER A 39 -0.46 6.04 -2.26
C SER A 39 0.40 5.44 -3.36
N ASN A 40 1.38 6.19 -3.85
CA ASN A 40 2.36 5.71 -4.83
C ASN A 40 3.51 4.91 -4.18
N VAL A 41 3.73 5.06 -2.87
CA VAL A 41 4.83 4.40 -2.12
C VAL A 41 4.39 3.22 -1.26
N MET A 42 3.09 3.09 -1.01
CA MET A 42 2.51 2.01 -0.20
C MET A 42 1.13 1.62 -0.72
N LYS A 43 0.78 0.34 -0.59
CA LYS A 43 -0.47 -0.24 -1.09
C LYS A 43 -1.36 -0.64 0.09
N ASN A 44 -2.68 -0.71 -0.12
CA ASN A 44 -3.59 -1.27 0.88
C ASN A 44 -3.16 -2.71 1.24
N ASN A 45 -3.10 -2.99 2.55
CA ASN A 45 -2.54 -4.19 3.18
C ASN A 45 -1.06 -4.49 2.86
N GLY A 46 -0.30 -3.51 2.34
CA GLY A 46 1.15 -3.58 2.19
C GLY A 46 1.90 -3.01 3.40
N THR A 47 3.22 -3.02 3.37
CA THR A 47 4.06 -2.45 4.44
C THR A 47 4.11 -0.93 4.36
N LEU A 48 4.06 -0.25 5.52
CA LEU A 48 4.38 1.16 5.70
C LEU A 48 5.90 1.34 5.56
N PRO A 49 6.39 2.09 4.55
CA PRO A 49 7.82 2.27 4.38
C PRO A 49 8.48 2.94 5.58
N VAL A 50 9.67 2.47 5.96
CA VAL A 50 10.47 2.95 7.10
C VAL A 50 10.68 4.48 7.06
N ALA A 51 10.71 5.09 5.88
CA ALA A 51 10.81 6.55 5.71
C ALA A 51 9.73 7.34 6.47
N TYR A 52 8.56 6.74 6.69
CA TYR A 52 7.42 7.38 7.37
C TYR A 52 7.29 6.97 8.85
N THR A 53 8.19 6.12 9.35
CA THR A 53 8.28 5.71 10.76
C THR A 53 9.43 6.45 11.47
N CYS A 54 9.52 6.32 12.79
CA CYS A 54 10.57 6.98 13.57
C CYS A 54 11.97 6.38 13.34
N ASP A 55 12.05 5.23 12.67
CA ASP A 55 13.30 4.58 12.25
C ASP A 55 13.77 5.07 10.87
N GLY A 56 13.08 6.05 10.28
CA GLY A 56 13.46 6.74 9.05
C GLY A 56 13.19 8.24 9.11
N ASN A 57 12.79 8.83 7.98
CA ASN A 57 12.74 10.28 7.77
C ASN A 57 11.68 11.01 8.61
N SER A 58 10.79 10.29 9.30
CA SER A 58 9.81 10.85 10.24
C SER A 58 8.78 11.83 9.62
N VAL A 59 8.59 11.78 8.30
CA VAL A 59 7.61 12.59 7.56
C VAL A 59 6.30 11.85 7.29
N ASN A 60 5.23 12.56 6.94
CA ASN A 60 3.99 11.93 6.50
C ASN A 60 4.19 11.23 5.13
N PRO A 61 3.46 10.14 4.84
CA PRO A 61 3.46 9.55 3.51
C PRO A 61 2.67 10.40 2.50
N PRO A 62 2.99 10.27 1.20
CA PRO A 62 2.16 10.82 0.13
C PRO A 62 0.85 10.03 0.04
N LEU A 63 -0.27 10.73 -0.05
CA LEU A 63 -1.61 10.17 -0.16
C LEU A 63 -2.36 10.89 -1.28
N SER A 64 -3.17 10.17 -2.05
CA SER A 64 -4.03 10.73 -3.09
C SER A 64 -5.40 10.09 -3.03
N TRP A 65 -6.43 10.87 -3.35
CA TRP A 65 -7.81 10.40 -3.40
C TRP A 65 -8.54 10.90 -4.63
N SER A 66 -9.50 10.11 -5.09
CA SER A 66 -10.28 10.36 -6.30
C SER A 66 -11.67 9.74 -6.21
N GLY A 67 -12.61 10.23 -7.03
CA GLY A 67 -13.99 9.74 -7.04
C GLY A 67 -14.82 10.18 -5.83
N ALA A 68 -14.55 11.37 -5.26
CA ALA A 68 -15.35 11.91 -4.16
C ALA A 68 -16.80 12.16 -4.60
N PRO A 69 -17.81 11.90 -3.74
CA PRO A 69 -19.22 12.04 -4.08
C PRO A 69 -19.60 13.49 -4.40
N LYS A 70 -20.68 13.65 -5.18
CA LYS A 70 -21.18 14.98 -5.55
C LYS A 70 -21.62 15.74 -4.30
N GLY A 71 -21.22 17.02 -4.20
CA GLY A 71 -21.49 17.85 -3.02
C GLY A 71 -20.36 17.90 -2.00
N THR A 72 -19.27 17.17 -2.21
CA THR A 72 -18.04 17.30 -1.41
C THR A 72 -17.49 18.74 -1.51
N LYS A 73 -17.36 19.41 -0.36
CA LYS A 73 -16.75 20.75 -0.21
C LYS A 73 -15.38 20.70 0.48
N TYR A 74 -15.19 19.72 1.38
CA TYR A 74 -13.96 19.55 2.15
C TYR A 74 -13.60 18.06 2.33
N TYR A 75 -12.38 17.78 2.76
CA TYR A 75 -11.95 16.48 3.26
C TYR A 75 -11.37 16.57 4.67
N ALA A 76 -11.49 15.46 5.40
CA ALA A 76 -10.69 15.17 6.59
C ALA A 76 -9.89 13.88 6.37
N LEU A 77 -8.72 13.77 7.00
CA LEU A 77 -7.83 12.60 6.93
C LEU A 77 -7.40 12.22 8.35
N ILE A 78 -7.56 10.94 8.69
CA ILE A 78 -7.15 10.37 9.99
C ILE A 78 -6.22 9.18 9.74
N MET A 79 -5.07 9.15 10.43
CA MET A 79 -4.21 7.97 10.54
C MET A 79 -4.24 7.43 11.97
N HIS A 80 -4.58 6.15 12.14
CA HIS A 80 -4.62 5.50 13.44
C HIS A 80 -4.13 4.04 13.39
N HIS A 81 -3.84 3.45 14.54
CA HIS A 81 -3.72 2.00 14.69
C HIS A 81 -4.48 1.52 15.92
N ASN A 82 -5.01 0.31 15.83
CA ASN A 82 -5.69 -0.36 16.94
C ASN A 82 -4.68 -1.27 17.65
N ALA A 83 -4.47 -1.03 18.94
CA ALA A 83 -3.59 -1.81 19.80
C ALA A 83 -4.40 -2.40 20.99
N PRO A 84 -3.84 -3.38 21.72
CA PRO A 84 -4.51 -3.99 22.88
C PRO A 84 -4.84 -3.00 24.00
N ASP A 85 -4.03 -1.94 24.14
CA ASP A 85 -4.13 -0.87 25.15
C ASP A 85 -5.04 0.30 24.73
N GLY A 86 -5.29 0.51 23.44
CA GLY A 86 -6.08 1.66 22.97
C GLY A 86 -6.15 1.81 21.45
N VAL A 87 -6.77 2.89 20.99
CA VAL A 87 -6.59 3.39 19.62
C VAL A 87 -5.59 4.52 19.70
N HIS A 88 -4.47 4.43 18.97
CA HIS A 88 -3.48 5.52 18.91
C HIS A 88 -3.52 6.14 17.53
N TRP A 89 -3.49 7.46 17.47
CA TRP A 89 -3.59 8.21 16.22
C TRP A 89 -2.39 9.12 15.99
N TYR A 90 -1.97 9.14 14.74
CA TYR A 90 -0.68 9.67 14.30
C TYR A 90 -0.84 10.95 13.49
N TRP A 91 -2.01 11.16 12.89
CA TRP A 91 -2.27 12.31 12.04
C TRP A 91 -3.76 12.58 11.98
N ASN A 92 -4.16 13.81 12.29
CA ASN A 92 -5.51 14.32 12.10
C ASN A 92 -5.38 15.59 11.24
N VAL A 93 -5.95 15.58 10.05
CA VAL A 93 -5.98 16.72 9.13
C VAL A 93 -7.42 16.99 8.75
N TYR A 94 -7.83 18.25 8.70
CA TYR A 94 -9.22 18.60 8.40
C TYR A 94 -9.31 19.94 7.64
N ASN A 95 -10.51 20.29 7.17
CA ASN A 95 -10.76 21.46 6.31
C ASN A 95 -9.90 21.50 5.02
N ILE A 96 -9.43 20.34 4.54
CA ILE A 96 -8.75 20.22 3.24
C ILE A 96 -9.78 20.58 2.15
N ASN A 97 -9.50 21.56 1.28
CA ASN A 97 -10.49 21.98 0.28
C ASN A 97 -10.82 20.87 -0.74
N ALA A 98 -12.06 20.80 -1.24
CA ALA A 98 -12.49 19.85 -2.27
C ALA A 98 -11.64 19.86 -3.56
N SER A 99 -10.99 21.00 -3.90
CA SER A 99 -10.06 21.09 -5.03
C SER A 99 -8.78 20.27 -4.86
N THR A 100 -8.44 19.92 -3.61
CA THR A 100 -7.25 19.14 -3.27
C THR A 100 -7.54 17.66 -3.35
N SER A 101 -6.78 16.95 -4.18
CA SER A 101 -6.90 15.50 -4.41
C SER A 101 -5.73 14.68 -3.83
N HIS A 102 -4.77 15.33 -3.17
CA HIS A 102 -3.58 14.68 -2.63
C HIS A 102 -2.89 15.52 -1.56
N ILE A 103 -2.07 14.85 -0.75
CA ILE A 103 -1.05 15.44 0.13
C ILE A 103 0.26 14.75 -0.19
N ASN A 104 1.31 15.51 -0.48
CA ASN A 104 2.64 14.98 -0.80
C ASN A 104 3.42 14.61 0.48
N SER A 105 4.47 13.80 0.30
CA SER A 105 5.41 13.44 1.37
C SER A 105 6.03 14.70 1.99
N GLY A 106 5.91 14.88 3.30
CA GLY A 106 6.45 16.05 4.01
C GLY A 106 5.86 17.41 3.62
N GLN A 107 4.69 17.44 2.97
CA GLN A 107 4.07 18.69 2.53
C GLN A 107 3.64 19.58 3.70
N ASN A 108 3.91 20.88 3.61
CA ASN A 108 3.36 21.87 4.52
C ASN A 108 1.84 22.02 4.26
N LEU A 109 1.02 21.65 5.23
CA LEU A 109 -0.44 21.64 5.09
C LEU A 109 -1.07 23.05 5.04
N ALA A 110 -0.33 24.07 5.48
CA ALA A 110 -0.73 25.46 5.30
C ALA A 110 -0.88 25.84 3.82
N ASP A 111 -0.07 25.25 2.93
CA ASP A 111 -0.06 25.54 1.49
C ASP A 111 -1.37 25.11 0.80
N ILE A 112 -2.05 24.11 1.35
CA ILE A 112 -3.39 23.64 0.91
C ILE A 112 -4.52 24.14 1.81
N LYS A 113 -4.23 25.07 2.73
CA LYS A 113 -5.15 25.64 3.72
C LYS A 113 -5.85 24.59 4.59
N ALA A 114 -5.19 23.46 4.84
CA ALA A 114 -5.70 22.42 5.72
C ALA A 114 -5.26 22.67 7.17
N GLU A 115 -6.09 22.27 8.11
CA GLU A 115 -5.85 22.39 9.54
C GLU A 115 -5.38 21.07 10.15
N LEU A 116 -4.68 21.15 11.29
CA LEU A 116 -4.06 20.02 11.98
C LEU A 116 -4.65 19.83 13.38
N GLY A 117 -5.08 18.61 13.68
CA GLY A 117 -5.45 18.16 15.02
C GLY A 117 -4.29 17.49 15.75
N SER A 118 -4.39 17.38 17.08
CA SER A 118 -3.38 16.77 17.95
C SER A 118 -3.28 15.26 17.75
N ASN A 119 -2.05 14.71 17.73
CA ASN A 119 -1.79 13.26 17.70
C ASN A 119 -1.64 12.66 19.12
N SER A 120 -1.82 11.34 19.29
CA SER A 120 -1.72 10.68 20.61
C SER A 120 -0.29 10.31 21.05
N VAL A 121 0.74 10.58 20.23
CA VAL A 121 2.14 10.22 20.54
C VAL A 121 2.82 11.31 21.37
N ASN A 122 2.53 12.58 21.07
CA ASN A 122 3.12 13.73 21.76
C ASN A 122 2.15 14.90 22.01
N ASN A 123 0.85 14.72 21.72
CA ASN A 123 -0.20 15.74 21.87
C ASN A 123 0.00 17.03 21.05
N LEU A 124 0.82 16.98 19.99
CA LEU A 124 1.07 18.13 19.09
C LEU A 124 0.23 18.04 17.81
N ASN A 125 -0.10 19.21 17.25
CA ASN A 125 -0.85 19.35 15.99
C ASN A 125 0.09 19.13 14.79
N GLN A 126 0.47 17.87 14.54
CA GLN A 126 1.39 17.45 13.48
C GLN A 126 1.23 15.96 13.16
N TYR A 127 1.84 15.51 12.07
CA TYR A 127 2.14 14.10 11.88
C TYR A 127 3.12 13.62 12.98
N ALA A 128 2.78 12.51 13.62
CA ALA A 128 3.70 11.73 14.44
C ALA A 128 4.06 10.43 13.72
N PRO A 129 5.33 10.16 13.43
CA PRO A 129 5.72 8.92 12.77
C PRO A 129 5.52 7.72 13.71
N PRO A 130 4.96 6.59 13.21
CA PRO A 130 4.87 5.36 13.98
C PRO A 130 6.20 4.94 14.61
N CYS A 131 6.14 4.62 15.91
CA CYS A 131 7.32 4.31 16.70
C CYS A 131 7.04 3.19 17.71
N SER A 132 6.53 2.06 17.21
CA SER A 132 6.12 0.91 18.03
C SER A 132 7.21 0.50 19.03
N LYS A 133 6.82 0.40 20.30
CA LYS A 133 7.65 -0.11 21.41
C LYS A 133 7.15 -1.49 21.82
N GLY A 134 7.58 -2.52 21.11
CA GLY A 134 7.24 -3.91 21.39
C GLY A 134 7.49 -4.82 20.18
N PRO A 135 7.54 -6.13 20.37
CA PRO A 135 7.60 -7.09 19.26
C PRO A 135 6.27 -7.11 18.48
N GLY A 136 6.31 -7.59 17.25
CA GLY A 136 5.14 -7.83 16.42
C GLY A 136 4.77 -6.67 15.49
N GLU A 137 4.21 -7.06 14.35
CA GLU A 137 3.67 -6.16 13.34
C GLU A 137 2.41 -5.42 13.82
N LYS A 138 2.36 -4.10 13.57
CA LYS A 138 1.21 -3.22 13.84
C LYS A 138 0.54 -2.81 12.54
N ARG A 139 -0.78 -2.60 12.53
CA ARG A 139 -1.57 -2.16 11.37
C ARG A 139 -2.10 -0.74 11.51
N TYR A 140 -1.67 0.15 10.61
CA TYR A 140 -2.02 1.56 10.58
C TYR A 140 -3.03 1.80 9.46
N THR A 141 -4.17 2.39 9.77
CA THR A 141 -5.24 2.70 8.83
C THR A 141 -5.33 4.21 8.62
N TYR A 142 -5.16 4.60 7.37
CA TYR A 142 -5.47 5.94 6.87
C TYR A 142 -6.92 5.94 6.37
N THR A 143 -7.72 6.91 6.78
CA THR A 143 -9.09 7.12 6.28
C THR A 143 -9.26 8.57 5.87
N VAL A 144 -9.66 8.79 4.61
CA VAL A 144 -10.09 10.11 4.11
C VAL A 144 -11.61 10.13 4.04
N TYR A 145 -12.20 11.21 4.54
CA TYR A 145 -13.64 11.46 4.58
C TYR A 145 -13.96 12.61 3.63
N ALA A 146 -14.95 12.42 2.75
CA ALA A 146 -15.50 13.47 1.90
C ALA A 146 -16.66 14.16 2.63
N LEU A 147 -16.57 15.48 2.80
CA LEU A 147 -17.46 16.25 3.68
C LEU A 147 -18.29 17.26 2.87
N SER A 148 -19.57 17.36 3.22
CA SER A 148 -20.54 18.31 2.65
C SER A 148 -20.39 19.74 3.15
N ASP A 149 -19.68 19.98 4.25
CA ASP A 149 -19.42 21.32 4.79
C ASP A 149 -18.08 21.43 5.54
N ALA A 150 -17.73 22.67 5.91
CA ALA A 150 -16.54 22.97 6.71
C ALA A 150 -16.74 22.58 8.18
N ILE A 151 -15.66 22.19 8.85
CA ILE A 151 -15.65 21.94 10.29
C ILE A 151 -15.28 23.24 11.00
N ASN A 152 -16.15 23.73 11.88
CA ASN A 152 -15.92 24.94 12.66
C ASN A 152 -15.81 24.59 14.15
N PHE A 153 -14.59 24.66 14.69
CA PHE A 153 -14.34 24.54 16.13
C PHE A 153 -14.27 25.91 16.81
N ALA A 154 -14.55 25.97 18.12
CA ALA A 154 -14.32 27.18 18.91
C ALA A 154 -12.82 27.47 19.00
N LYS A 155 -12.43 28.75 19.16
CA LYS A 155 -11.02 29.12 19.36
C LYS A 155 -10.43 28.36 20.55
N ASN A 156 -9.21 27.85 20.38
CA ASN A 156 -8.47 27.04 21.34
C ASN A 156 -9.06 25.65 21.65
N THR A 157 -10.03 25.16 20.87
CA THR A 157 -10.44 23.74 20.96
C THR A 157 -9.26 22.85 20.59
N GLN A 158 -8.90 21.89 21.46
CA GLN A 158 -7.97 20.84 21.08
C GLN A 158 -8.74 19.82 20.22
N VAL A 159 -8.30 19.63 18.97
CA VAL A 159 -8.94 18.70 18.02
C VAL A 159 -8.18 17.38 18.02
N ASP A 160 -8.61 16.43 18.85
CA ASP A 160 -8.13 15.05 18.79
C ASP A 160 -8.94 14.20 17.78
N ARG A 161 -8.65 12.90 17.72
CA ARG A 161 -9.32 11.99 16.77
C ARG A 161 -10.83 11.86 17.05
N ALA A 162 -11.23 11.75 18.31
CA ALA A 162 -12.64 11.60 18.68
C ALA A 162 -13.43 12.89 18.43
N THR A 163 -12.86 14.04 18.79
CA THR A 163 -13.40 15.37 18.52
C THR A 163 -13.61 15.59 17.02
N LEU A 164 -12.64 15.19 16.19
CA LEU A 164 -12.74 15.25 14.73
C LEU A 164 -13.83 14.31 14.19
N LEU A 165 -13.85 13.04 14.61
CA LEU A 165 -14.87 12.06 14.19
C LEU A 165 -16.28 12.52 14.55
N LYS A 166 -16.49 13.03 15.77
CA LYS A 166 -17.76 13.58 16.24
C LYS A 166 -18.22 14.77 15.41
N ALA A 167 -17.29 15.65 15.01
CA ALA A 167 -17.60 16.80 14.18
C ALA A 167 -17.98 16.44 12.74
N ILE A 168 -17.40 15.37 12.16
CA ILE A 168 -17.70 14.95 10.78
C ILE A 168 -18.90 13.99 10.65
N LYS A 169 -19.36 13.39 11.76
CA LYS A 169 -20.43 12.35 11.79
C LYS A 169 -21.65 12.68 10.92
N ASN A 170 -22.15 13.91 10.99
CA ASN A 170 -23.38 14.33 10.32
C ASN A 170 -23.16 15.03 8.96
N ILE A 171 -21.90 15.26 8.56
CA ILE A 171 -21.55 15.96 7.30
C ILE A 171 -20.73 15.10 6.33
N THR A 172 -20.37 13.87 6.71
CA THR A 172 -19.66 12.91 5.87
C THR A 172 -20.58 12.36 4.79
N LEU A 173 -20.14 12.43 3.52
CA LEU A 173 -20.84 11.92 2.34
C LEU A 173 -20.37 10.51 1.97
N ASP A 174 -19.06 10.26 2.00
CA ASP A 174 -18.44 8.93 1.89
C ASP A 174 -17.02 8.97 2.51
N SER A 175 -16.41 7.81 2.66
CA SER A 175 -15.05 7.65 3.18
C SER A 175 -14.29 6.54 2.44
N ALA A 176 -13.02 6.77 2.15
CA ALA A 176 -12.11 5.79 1.59
C ALA A 176 -10.93 5.54 2.53
N GLN A 177 -10.48 4.29 2.62
CA GLN A 177 -9.43 3.89 3.57
C GLN A 177 -8.33 3.04 2.93
N MET A 178 -7.16 3.06 3.56
CA MET A 178 -6.00 2.25 3.22
C MET A 178 -5.28 1.85 4.50
N THR A 179 -5.12 0.54 4.71
CA THR A 179 -4.38 -0.03 5.84
C THR A 179 -2.98 -0.44 5.39
N VAL A 180 -1.98 -0.30 6.25
CA VAL A 180 -0.59 -0.73 6.02
C VAL A 180 0.02 -1.31 7.28
N THR A 181 1.05 -2.15 7.14
CA THR A 181 1.70 -2.83 8.26
C THR A 181 3.08 -2.29 8.59
N TYR A 182 3.49 -2.28 9.85
CA TYR A 182 4.88 -2.04 10.24
C TYR A 182 5.29 -2.92 11.42
N GLU A 183 6.31 -3.74 11.23
CA GLU A 183 7.01 -4.42 12.32
C GLU A 183 8.37 -3.78 12.53
N ARG A 184 8.63 -3.33 13.75
CA ARG A 184 9.94 -2.82 14.14
C ARG A 184 10.82 -4.01 14.52
N ALA A 185 11.87 -4.26 13.75
CA ALA A 185 12.81 -5.34 14.04
C ALA A 185 13.36 -5.19 15.47
N GLY A 186 13.00 -6.13 16.35
CA GLY A 186 13.44 -6.12 17.75
C GLY A 186 14.96 -6.13 17.82
N SER A 187 15.55 -5.11 18.46
CA SER A 187 17.00 -5.11 18.70
C SER A 187 17.36 -6.32 19.55
N PRO A 188 18.31 -7.18 19.14
CA PRO A 188 18.86 -8.18 20.05
C PRO A 188 19.46 -7.43 21.25
N HIS A 189 19.15 -7.91 22.45
CA HIS A 189 19.61 -7.32 23.72
C HIS A 189 21.14 -7.12 23.69
N LYS A 190 21.59 -5.88 23.52
CA LYS A 190 23.01 -5.54 23.71
C LYS A 190 23.29 -5.43 25.20
N PRO A 191 24.25 -6.17 25.76
CA PRO A 191 24.65 -6.01 27.15
C PRO A 191 25.20 -4.60 27.38
N ALA A 192 24.98 -4.08 28.59
CA ALA A 192 25.25 -2.68 28.93
C ALA A 192 26.71 -2.25 28.65
N ARG A 193 26.88 -1.24 27.80
CA ARG A 193 28.19 -0.57 27.63
C ARG A 193 28.49 0.30 28.86
N LYS A 194 29.61 0.02 29.53
CA LYS A 194 30.19 0.91 30.55
C LYS A 194 30.52 2.28 29.92
N LYS A 195 30.20 3.37 30.62
CA LYS A 195 30.56 4.74 30.23
C LYS A 195 32.10 4.92 30.27
N PRO A 196 32.73 5.48 29.22
CA PRO A 196 34.06 6.08 29.34
C PRO A 196 34.00 7.37 30.17
N LYS A 197 35.09 7.72 30.84
CA LYS A 197 35.22 8.93 31.65
C LYS A 197 35.38 10.20 30.79
N VAL A 198 34.93 11.32 31.35
CA VAL A 198 35.19 12.68 30.85
C VAL A 198 36.68 13.01 30.98
N HIS A 199 37.23 13.71 29.99
CA HIS A 199 38.43 14.53 30.14
C HIS A 199 38.20 15.90 29.48
N GLU A 200 38.60 16.96 30.18
CA GLU A 200 38.48 18.36 29.76
C GLU A 200 39.74 18.87 29.04
N GLY A 201 39.59 19.99 28.33
CA GLY A 201 40.66 20.73 27.66
C GLY A 201 40.92 20.29 26.21
N ILE A 202 41.24 21.16 25.25
CA ILE A 202 41.65 22.59 25.32
C ILE A 202 40.98 23.36 24.17
N LYS A 203 40.64 24.65 24.39
CA LYS A 203 40.17 25.57 23.34
C LYS A 203 41.34 26.36 22.73
N THR A 204 41.41 26.42 21.40
CA THR A 204 42.00 27.57 20.66
C THR A 204 41.36 27.66 19.27
N PRO A 205 41.17 28.87 18.70
CA PRO A 205 40.37 29.06 17.49
C PRO A 205 41.21 29.04 16.20
N LEU A 206 40.60 28.60 15.09
CA LEU A 206 40.99 29.03 13.75
C LEU A 206 39.86 29.84 13.12
N SER A 207 40.19 31.04 12.66
CA SER A 207 39.29 31.91 11.91
C SER A 207 39.61 31.89 10.42
N LEU A 208 38.56 31.76 9.60
CA LEU A 208 38.43 32.27 8.22
C LEU A 208 39.42 31.75 7.16
N VAL A 209 38.89 31.18 6.06
CA VAL A 209 38.94 31.78 4.70
C VAL A 209 37.76 31.23 3.85
N ASN A 210 37.06 32.13 3.16
CA ASN A 210 36.15 31.96 2.02
C ASN A 210 34.94 31.00 2.11
N SER A 211 33.80 31.59 2.49
CA SER A 211 32.48 31.12 2.10
C SER A 211 32.21 31.37 0.61
N ALA A 212 32.08 30.29 -0.18
CA ALA A 212 31.31 30.34 -1.42
C ALA A 212 29.83 30.66 -1.08
N PRO A 213 29.05 31.28 -1.99
CA PRO A 213 27.62 31.47 -1.76
C PRO A 213 26.94 30.10 -1.56
N PRO A 214 25.92 30.00 -0.69
CA PRO A 214 25.20 28.75 -0.50
C PRO A 214 24.58 28.33 -1.85
N VAL A 215 24.93 27.13 -2.31
CA VAL A 215 24.31 26.54 -3.48
C VAL A 215 22.83 26.34 -3.17
N ASP A 216 21.95 26.98 -3.94
CA ASP A 216 20.53 26.72 -3.85
C ASP A 216 20.25 25.29 -4.32
N LEU A 217 20.11 24.40 -3.33
CA LEU A 217 19.82 22.98 -3.51
C LEU A 217 18.52 22.78 -4.28
N THR A 218 17.53 23.68 -4.15
CA THR A 218 16.24 23.57 -4.84
C THR A 218 16.38 23.90 -6.34
N ALA A 219 17.13 24.95 -6.68
CA ALA A 219 17.48 25.26 -8.06
C ALA A 219 18.31 24.14 -8.70
N LEU A 220 19.31 23.59 -7.99
CA LEU A 220 20.15 22.49 -8.49
C LEU A 220 19.34 21.20 -8.73
N GLN A 221 18.45 20.83 -7.79
CA GLN A 221 17.55 19.68 -7.92
C GLN A 221 16.59 19.85 -9.11
N SER A 222 16.00 21.04 -9.29
CA SER A 222 15.15 21.34 -10.45
C SER A 222 15.92 21.23 -11.78
N SER A 223 17.17 21.70 -11.82
CA SER A 223 18.05 21.60 -12.99
C SER A 223 18.40 20.15 -13.34
N ARG A 224 18.66 19.30 -12.34
CA ARG A 224 18.96 17.88 -12.57
C ARG A 224 17.72 17.09 -12.98
N CYS A 225 16.56 17.34 -12.37
CA CYS A 225 15.28 16.80 -12.81
C CYS A 225 15.01 17.12 -14.29
N ASN A 226 15.21 18.39 -14.70
CA ASN A 226 15.10 18.81 -16.09
C ASN A 226 16.12 18.11 -17.00
N THR A 227 17.36 17.91 -16.55
CA THR A 227 18.38 17.16 -17.31
C THR A 227 17.97 15.71 -17.56
N ILE A 228 17.44 15.02 -16.54
CA ILE A 228 16.95 13.63 -16.66
C ILE A 228 15.75 13.58 -17.61
N LYS A 229 14.78 14.50 -17.46
CA LYS A 229 13.63 14.64 -18.37
C LYS A 229 14.03 14.92 -19.82
N SER A 230 15.01 15.80 -20.03
CA SER A 230 15.56 16.08 -21.36
C SER A 230 16.29 14.88 -21.96
N SER A 231 16.97 14.03 -21.17
CA SER A 231 17.65 12.85 -21.71
C SER A 231 16.66 11.87 -22.38
N VAL A 232 15.52 11.58 -21.73
CA VAL A 232 14.42 10.76 -22.28
C VAL A 232 13.77 11.42 -23.51
N ASN A 233 13.52 12.73 -23.44
CA ASN A 233 12.86 13.46 -24.52
C ASN A 233 13.73 13.58 -25.78
N ASN A 234 15.02 13.89 -25.62
CA ASN A 234 15.97 14.04 -26.72
C ASN A 234 16.28 12.69 -27.38
N ALA A 235 16.30 11.60 -26.59
CA ALA A 235 16.36 10.24 -27.11
C ALA A 235 15.13 9.86 -27.96
N GLY A 236 13.98 10.47 -27.68
CA GLY A 236 12.74 10.28 -28.43
C GLY A 236 11.73 9.34 -27.76
N PHE A 237 12.01 8.86 -26.54
CA PHE A 237 11.22 7.83 -25.85
C PHE A 237 10.11 8.36 -24.93
N SER A 238 9.71 9.63 -25.05
CA SER A 238 8.65 10.26 -24.23
C SER A 238 7.28 9.56 -24.29
N LYS A 239 7.05 8.67 -25.27
CA LYS A 239 5.86 7.82 -25.36
C LYS A 239 5.92 6.60 -24.43
N ASN A 240 7.12 6.11 -24.14
CA ASN A 240 7.40 4.84 -23.47
C ASN A 240 7.85 5.05 -22.02
N ALA A 241 8.59 6.13 -21.78
CA ALA A 241 9.06 6.57 -20.47
C ALA A 241 8.67 8.03 -20.22
N ARG A 242 8.12 8.31 -19.03
CA ARG A 242 7.89 9.68 -18.55
C ARG A 242 8.76 9.97 -17.33
N VAL A 243 9.12 11.23 -17.13
CA VAL A 243 9.89 11.67 -15.96
C VAL A 243 9.03 12.57 -15.06
N THR A 244 8.88 12.16 -13.81
CA THR A 244 8.28 12.93 -12.71
C THR A 244 9.31 13.10 -11.60
N CYS A 245 9.29 14.18 -10.82
CA CYS A 245 10.28 14.42 -9.78
C CYS A 245 9.62 14.87 -8.47
N ASP A 246 10.26 14.53 -7.36
CA ASP A 246 10.06 15.18 -6.05
C ASP A 246 11.34 15.94 -5.65
N ASN A 247 11.55 16.17 -4.35
CA ASN A 247 12.73 16.85 -3.81
C ASN A 247 13.98 15.96 -3.67
N GLN A 248 13.86 14.64 -3.81
CA GLN A 248 14.97 13.68 -3.65
C GLN A 248 15.28 12.90 -4.93
N TYR A 249 14.27 12.58 -5.74
CA TYR A 249 14.39 11.69 -6.90
C TYR A 249 13.68 12.22 -8.14
N ALA A 250 14.26 11.92 -9.31
CA ALA A 250 13.51 11.83 -10.55
C ALA A 250 13.12 10.37 -10.78
N TYR A 251 11.84 10.12 -11.03
CA TYR A 251 11.30 8.81 -11.38
C TYR A 251 11.15 8.70 -12.89
N ILE A 252 11.92 7.81 -13.51
CA ILE A 252 11.69 7.37 -14.89
C ILE A 252 10.63 6.26 -14.83
N VAL A 253 9.40 6.58 -15.26
CA VAL A 253 8.23 5.69 -15.17
C VAL A 253 7.91 5.09 -16.54
N SER A 254 7.85 3.77 -16.62
CA SER A 254 7.70 3.00 -17.87
C SER A 254 6.84 1.74 -17.69
N ASN A 255 6.81 0.89 -18.73
CA ASN A 255 6.30 -0.48 -18.70
C ASN A 255 7.40 -1.55 -18.91
N THR A 256 8.67 -1.17 -18.77
CA THR A 256 9.89 -1.98 -19.02
C THR A 256 10.03 -2.66 -20.38
N TYR A 257 9.17 -2.37 -21.37
CA TYR A 257 9.15 -3.11 -22.64
C TYR A 257 9.66 -2.26 -23.81
N PRO A 258 10.72 -2.67 -24.54
CA PRO A 258 11.31 -1.87 -25.61
C PRO A 258 10.53 -1.93 -26.93
N GLU A 259 10.75 -0.92 -27.79
CA GLU A 259 10.25 -0.87 -29.19
C GLU A 259 11.26 -1.44 -30.20
N HIS A 260 11.97 -2.51 -29.84
CA HIS A 260 12.87 -3.24 -30.73
C HIS A 260 12.64 -4.77 -30.61
N PRO A 261 13.12 -5.59 -31.57
CA PRO A 261 13.10 -7.04 -31.42
C PRO A 261 13.77 -7.47 -30.11
N VAL A 262 13.21 -8.47 -29.44
CA VAL A 262 13.72 -9.02 -28.17
C VAL A 262 13.92 -10.53 -28.30
N MET A 263 14.77 -11.10 -27.44
CA MET A 263 15.09 -12.54 -27.35
C MET A 263 15.81 -13.15 -28.57
N THR A 264 15.73 -12.54 -29.75
CA THR A 264 16.40 -13.01 -30.98
C THR A 264 17.92 -13.09 -30.80
N GLY A 265 18.49 -14.27 -31.04
CA GLY A 265 19.93 -14.54 -30.91
C GLY A 265 20.32 -15.29 -29.63
N ILE A 266 19.42 -15.40 -28.65
CA ILE A 266 19.67 -16.18 -27.43
C ILE A 266 19.90 -17.66 -27.77
N THR A 267 20.99 -18.21 -27.21
CA THR A 267 21.35 -19.63 -27.32
C THR A 267 21.25 -20.35 -25.97
N GLY A 268 21.43 -19.65 -24.85
CA GLY A 268 21.33 -20.18 -23.48
C GLY A 268 20.00 -19.89 -22.79
N THR A 269 18.87 -20.05 -23.49
CA THR A 269 17.55 -19.59 -23.00
C THR A 269 17.19 -20.08 -21.60
N ASN A 270 16.62 -19.18 -20.80
CA ASN A 270 16.01 -19.48 -19.49
C ASN A 270 14.50 -19.83 -19.59
N GLU A 271 13.99 -19.96 -20.82
CA GLU A 271 12.59 -20.29 -21.16
C GLU A 271 11.53 -19.26 -20.69
N GLN A 272 11.92 -18.02 -20.38
CA GLN A 272 11.04 -16.91 -20.00
C GLN A 272 10.62 -16.06 -21.21
N VAL A 273 9.47 -15.39 -21.13
CA VAL A 273 8.89 -14.61 -22.25
C VAL A 273 8.64 -13.18 -21.79
N PRO A 274 9.25 -12.16 -22.43
CA PRO A 274 9.11 -10.78 -21.95
C PRO A 274 7.67 -10.29 -22.11
N VAL A 275 7.12 -9.71 -21.06
CA VAL A 275 5.85 -8.98 -21.04
C VAL A 275 6.05 -7.62 -20.34
N PRO A 276 5.24 -6.59 -20.64
CA PRO A 276 5.41 -5.29 -20.00
C PRO A 276 5.15 -5.34 -18.48
N ALA A 277 6.05 -4.80 -17.67
CA ALA A 277 5.83 -4.58 -16.24
C ALA A 277 5.30 -3.16 -16.01
N LYS A 278 3.97 -3.00 -16.03
CA LYS A 278 3.28 -1.71 -15.94
C LYS A 278 3.61 -0.97 -14.63
N ASN A 279 3.79 0.35 -14.72
CA ASN A 279 4.06 1.25 -13.59
C ASN A 279 5.41 1.02 -12.89
N TYR A 280 6.40 0.46 -13.60
CA TYR A 280 7.78 0.47 -13.13
C TYR A 280 8.27 1.92 -13.01
N ALA A 281 8.84 2.29 -11.87
CA ALA A 281 9.27 3.65 -11.56
C ALA A 281 10.69 3.63 -10.99
N ALA A 282 11.67 4.02 -11.80
CA ALA A 282 13.09 4.01 -11.46
C ALA A 282 13.52 5.32 -10.75
N PRO A 283 13.86 5.30 -9.45
CA PRO A 283 14.28 6.49 -8.70
C PRO A 283 15.75 6.83 -8.99
N ILE A 284 15.98 8.00 -9.58
CA ILE A 284 17.31 8.55 -9.88
C ILE A 284 17.58 9.69 -8.91
N LYS A 285 18.57 9.55 -8.02
CA LYS A 285 18.86 10.54 -6.97
C LYS A 285 19.21 11.92 -7.58
N LEU A 286 18.50 12.97 -7.15
CA LEU A 286 18.71 14.33 -7.65
C LEU A 286 19.96 15.01 -7.08
N ALA A 287 20.43 14.56 -5.92
CA ALA A 287 21.66 14.99 -5.27
C ALA A 287 22.54 13.75 -4.97
N PRO A 288 23.37 13.30 -5.93
CA PRO A 288 24.27 12.18 -5.69
C PRO A 288 25.42 12.60 -4.77
N GLU A 289 25.80 11.70 -3.87
CA GLU A 289 26.96 11.85 -2.99
C GLU A 289 27.76 10.56 -3.05
N LYS A 290 29.10 10.63 -3.05
CA LYS A 290 29.94 9.43 -3.11
C LYS A 290 29.77 8.59 -1.84
N ALA A 291 29.43 7.31 -2.00
CA ALA A 291 29.32 6.40 -0.88
C ALA A 291 30.69 6.02 -0.33
N LYS A 292 30.74 5.68 0.97
CA LYS A 292 31.95 5.15 1.62
C LYS A 292 32.26 3.70 1.23
N LYS A 293 31.31 3.02 0.58
CA LYS A 293 31.41 1.65 0.08
C LYS A 293 30.61 1.54 -1.22
N LEU A 294 31.13 0.78 -2.16
CA LEU A 294 30.41 0.41 -3.38
C LEU A 294 29.19 -0.46 -3.02
N THR A 295 28.10 -0.30 -3.76
CA THR A 295 26.87 -1.10 -3.57
C THR A 295 26.66 -2.01 -4.78
N THR A 296 26.59 -3.32 -4.53
CA THR A 296 26.05 -4.33 -5.46
C THR A 296 24.66 -4.76 -4.97
N ILE A 297 23.80 -5.22 -5.88
CA ILE A 297 22.42 -5.59 -5.57
C ILE A 297 21.99 -6.70 -6.54
N ASP A 298 21.36 -7.77 -6.05
CA ASP A 298 20.64 -8.76 -6.88
C ASP A 298 19.32 -8.17 -7.40
N ALA A 299 19.43 -7.11 -8.21
CA ALA A 299 18.36 -6.32 -8.81
C ALA A 299 18.96 -5.38 -9.90
N ALA A 300 18.09 -4.61 -10.56
CA ALA A 300 18.54 -3.49 -11.39
C ALA A 300 19.44 -2.54 -10.58
N LEU A 301 20.46 -1.98 -11.22
CA LEU A 301 21.31 -0.91 -10.68
C LEU A 301 20.95 0.46 -11.31
N GLY A 302 20.17 0.46 -12.40
CA GLY A 302 19.71 1.68 -13.06
C GLY A 302 18.64 1.42 -14.11
N VAL A 303 18.44 2.39 -14.99
CA VAL A 303 17.43 2.36 -16.07
C VAL A 303 17.96 3.06 -17.33
N ALA A 304 17.62 2.53 -18.50
CA ALA A 304 17.90 3.16 -19.78
C ALA A 304 16.90 4.30 -20.08
N VAL A 305 17.23 5.20 -21.01
CA VAL A 305 16.34 6.33 -21.38
C VAL A 305 15.03 5.92 -22.05
N ASN A 306 14.92 4.68 -22.56
CA ASN A 306 13.65 4.08 -23.00
C ASN A 306 12.81 3.49 -21.84
N GLY A 307 13.30 3.57 -20.60
CA GLY A 307 12.62 3.06 -19.41
C GLY A 307 12.83 1.56 -19.11
N VAL A 308 13.71 0.88 -19.84
CA VAL A 308 14.07 -0.53 -19.58
C VAL A 308 15.10 -0.61 -18.44
N PRO A 309 14.98 -1.54 -17.47
CA PRO A 309 15.95 -1.70 -16.39
C PRO A 309 17.36 -2.09 -16.89
N ILE A 310 18.39 -1.71 -16.13
CA ILE A 310 19.78 -2.09 -16.36
C ILE A 310 20.31 -2.84 -15.14
N TYR A 311 20.82 -4.05 -15.37
CA TYR A 311 21.44 -4.94 -14.40
C TYR A 311 22.96 -4.99 -14.61
N ASP A 312 23.69 -5.53 -13.64
CA ASP A 312 25.10 -5.91 -13.85
C ASP A 312 25.24 -7.10 -14.80
N TYR A 313 26.45 -7.55 -15.11
CA TYR A 313 26.69 -8.61 -16.10
C TYR A 313 26.16 -10.00 -15.69
N SER A 314 25.80 -10.21 -14.43
CA SER A 314 25.51 -11.53 -13.85
C SER A 314 24.07 -12.00 -14.04
N SER A 315 23.88 -13.32 -13.94
CA SER A 315 22.60 -14.02 -14.10
C SER A 315 21.84 -14.23 -12.78
N GLN A 316 22.50 -14.06 -11.63
CA GLN A 316 21.90 -14.15 -10.28
C GLN A 316 22.92 -13.80 -9.18
N GLY A 317 22.43 -13.15 -8.12
CA GLY A 317 23.14 -12.95 -6.85
C GLY A 317 24.04 -11.72 -6.81
N GLU A 318 24.36 -11.25 -5.61
CA GLU A 318 25.23 -10.09 -5.44
C GLU A 318 26.68 -10.39 -5.83
N LEU A 319 27.23 -9.57 -6.73
CA LEU A 319 28.60 -9.68 -7.20
C LEU A 319 29.64 -9.36 -6.12
N ASN A 320 30.75 -10.12 -6.15
CA ASN A 320 32.04 -9.65 -5.63
C ASN A 320 32.71 -8.80 -6.72
N VAL A 321 32.63 -7.47 -6.60
CA VAL A 321 33.16 -6.51 -7.60
C VAL A 321 34.63 -6.71 -7.96
N ASN A 322 35.43 -7.33 -7.07
CA ASN A 322 36.85 -7.57 -7.28
C ASN A 322 37.16 -8.92 -7.95
N GLN A 323 36.15 -9.73 -8.26
CA GLN A 323 36.31 -11.08 -8.80
C GLN A 323 35.28 -11.37 -9.89
N TYR A 324 35.70 -11.21 -11.15
CA TYR A 324 34.91 -11.66 -12.30
C TYR A 324 34.71 -13.18 -12.31
N ASP A 325 33.48 -13.62 -12.61
CA ASP A 325 33.12 -15.02 -12.77
C ASP A 325 32.32 -15.26 -14.06
N ALA A 326 32.97 -15.88 -15.03
CA ALA A 326 32.39 -16.24 -16.33
C ALA A 326 31.24 -17.25 -16.24
N LYS A 327 31.07 -17.96 -15.11
CA LYS A 327 29.95 -18.91 -14.91
C LYS A 327 28.62 -18.20 -14.63
N HIS A 328 28.68 -16.94 -14.20
CA HIS A 328 27.50 -16.11 -13.94
C HIS A 328 27.25 -15.09 -15.06
N ASP A 329 28.22 -14.84 -15.94
CA ASP A 329 28.14 -13.86 -17.03
C ASP A 329 27.09 -14.22 -18.09
N THR A 330 26.01 -13.45 -18.15
CA THR A 330 24.87 -13.64 -19.05
C THR A 330 25.26 -13.64 -20.54
N LEU A 331 26.25 -12.83 -20.94
CA LEU A 331 26.74 -12.81 -22.31
C LEU A 331 27.54 -14.09 -22.62
N LYS A 332 28.38 -14.57 -21.70
CA LYS A 332 29.13 -15.83 -21.87
C LYS A 332 28.24 -17.07 -21.82
N LEU A 333 27.15 -17.02 -21.05
CA LEU A 333 26.11 -18.04 -21.01
C LEU A 333 25.21 -18.04 -22.26
N GLY A 334 25.35 -17.05 -23.15
CA GLY A 334 24.52 -16.92 -24.36
C GLY A 334 23.06 -16.57 -24.06
N GLN A 335 22.79 -15.96 -22.91
CA GLN A 335 21.45 -15.63 -22.39
C GLN A 335 20.89 -14.32 -22.93
N LEU A 336 21.74 -13.48 -23.53
CA LEU A 336 21.35 -12.17 -24.07
C LEU A 336 21.00 -12.24 -25.56
N ASP A 337 20.05 -11.41 -25.96
CA ASP A 337 19.70 -11.19 -27.35
C ASP A 337 20.67 -10.22 -28.06
N ASN A 338 20.46 -10.04 -29.36
CA ASN A 338 21.25 -9.13 -30.20
C ASN A 338 21.20 -7.66 -29.76
N CYS A 339 20.28 -7.29 -28.86
CA CYS A 339 20.09 -5.95 -28.34
C CYS A 339 20.67 -5.76 -26.92
N GLY A 340 21.32 -6.79 -26.37
CA GLY A 340 22.04 -6.74 -25.09
C GLY A 340 21.20 -7.01 -23.85
N GLY A 341 20.00 -7.57 -24.01
CA GLY A 341 19.08 -7.86 -22.91
C GLY A 341 18.38 -9.21 -23.02
N HIS A 342 17.58 -9.54 -22.03
CA HIS A 342 16.75 -10.74 -22.01
C HIS A 342 15.55 -10.59 -21.06
N ALA A 343 14.64 -11.56 -21.08
CA ALA A 343 13.58 -11.67 -20.08
C ALA A 343 14.10 -12.38 -18.82
N GLY A 344 14.00 -11.75 -17.65
CA GLY A 344 14.35 -12.36 -16.36
C GLY A 344 13.14 -12.91 -15.60
N ARG A 345 13.33 -13.28 -14.31
CA ARG A 345 12.32 -13.98 -13.49
C ARG A 345 10.99 -13.24 -13.31
N GLY A 346 10.96 -11.93 -13.55
CA GLY A 346 9.74 -11.14 -13.62
C GLY A 346 8.93 -11.34 -14.90
N ASP A 347 9.40 -12.14 -15.87
CA ASP A 347 9.02 -12.01 -17.29
C ASP A 347 9.16 -10.57 -17.80
N ASP A 348 10.10 -9.80 -17.24
CA ASP A 348 10.43 -8.45 -17.67
C ASP A 348 11.71 -8.45 -18.48
N TYR A 349 11.74 -7.62 -19.52
CA TYR A 349 12.93 -7.40 -20.32
C TYR A 349 13.87 -6.40 -19.65
N HIS A 350 15.17 -6.71 -19.59
CA HIS A 350 16.21 -5.82 -19.08
C HIS A 350 17.57 -6.06 -19.72
N TYR A 351 18.44 -5.05 -19.68
CA TYR A 351 19.79 -5.09 -20.26
C TYR A 351 20.86 -5.50 -19.24
N HIS A 352 21.85 -6.27 -19.70
CA HIS A 352 23.08 -6.59 -18.95
C HIS A 352 24.36 -6.08 -19.63
N VAL A 353 24.27 -5.61 -20.87
CA VAL A 353 25.36 -5.01 -21.65
C VAL A 353 24.85 -3.76 -22.37
N ALA A 354 25.67 -3.17 -23.26
CA ALA A 354 25.27 -2.01 -24.04
C ALA A 354 23.94 -2.24 -24.79
N PRO A 355 22.91 -1.38 -24.60
CA PRO A 355 21.59 -1.54 -25.21
C PRO A 355 21.58 -1.07 -26.68
N THR A 356 22.27 -1.80 -27.55
CA THR A 356 22.58 -1.42 -28.94
C THR A 356 21.36 -1.00 -29.74
N CYS A 357 20.32 -1.83 -29.81
CA CYS A 357 19.11 -1.54 -30.58
C CYS A 357 18.33 -0.31 -30.06
N MET A 358 18.44 0.02 -28.76
CA MET A 358 17.89 1.26 -28.21
C MET A 358 18.72 2.45 -28.67
N ILE A 359 20.05 2.36 -28.57
CA ILE A 359 20.97 3.42 -29.01
C ILE A 359 20.82 3.72 -30.51
N ASP A 360 20.65 2.69 -31.34
CA ASP A 360 20.45 2.81 -32.79
C ASP A 360 19.10 3.46 -33.18
N THR A 361 18.15 3.56 -32.24
CA THR A 361 16.86 4.24 -32.44
C THR A 361 16.78 5.62 -31.76
N MET A 362 17.83 6.05 -31.04
CA MET A 362 17.87 7.35 -30.37
C MET A 362 17.90 8.51 -31.36
N LYS A 363 16.99 9.47 -31.23
CA LYS A 363 16.94 10.67 -32.09
C LYS A 363 18.14 11.60 -31.93
N ASN A 364 18.82 11.55 -30.78
CA ASN A 364 20.03 12.30 -30.48
C ASN A 364 21.27 11.39 -30.39
N GLN A 365 21.36 10.32 -31.19
CA GLN A 365 22.49 9.38 -31.16
C GLN A 365 23.83 10.12 -31.36
N SER A 366 24.62 10.22 -30.28
CA SER A 366 25.91 10.90 -30.22
C SER A 366 26.76 10.32 -29.08
N SER A 367 28.02 10.76 -28.93
CA SER A 367 28.88 10.29 -27.83
C SER A 367 28.55 10.98 -26.49
N ASP A 368 27.99 12.19 -26.51
CA ASP A 368 27.46 12.92 -25.35
C ASP A 368 25.99 12.60 -25.04
N ALA A 369 25.37 11.66 -25.75
CA ALA A 369 24.04 11.18 -25.44
C ALA A 369 24.06 10.35 -24.15
N ILE A 370 23.29 10.78 -23.15
CA ILE A 370 23.01 9.97 -21.96
C ILE A 370 22.05 8.86 -22.39
N ILE A 371 22.49 7.61 -22.24
CA ILE A 371 21.72 6.41 -22.65
C ILE A 371 20.97 5.76 -21.46
N GLY A 372 21.28 6.18 -20.23
CA GLY A 372 20.60 5.73 -19.02
C GLY A 372 21.07 6.47 -17.77
N TRP A 373 20.54 6.07 -16.62
CA TRP A 373 20.89 6.62 -15.31
C TRP A 373 20.99 5.49 -14.28
N ALA A 374 22.03 5.54 -13.46
CA ALA A 374 22.17 4.70 -12.28
C ALA A 374 21.34 5.27 -11.11
N TYR A 375 20.88 4.40 -10.20
CA TYR A 375 20.00 4.81 -9.09
C TYR A 375 20.66 5.75 -8.08
N ASP A 376 21.98 5.71 -7.97
CA ASP A 376 22.76 6.65 -7.16
C ASP A 376 22.79 8.08 -7.73
N GLY A 377 22.27 8.29 -8.95
CA GLY A 377 22.07 9.59 -9.58
C GLY A 377 23.06 9.93 -10.70
N TYR A 378 24.05 9.08 -10.99
CA TYR A 378 25.03 9.34 -12.06
C TYR A 378 24.54 8.85 -13.44
N PRO A 379 24.87 9.56 -14.54
CA PRO A 379 24.45 9.19 -15.89
C PRO A 379 25.28 8.02 -16.45
N LEU A 380 24.69 7.27 -17.38
CA LEU A 380 25.35 6.29 -18.23
C LEU A 380 25.53 6.84 -19.65
N TYR A 381 26.75 6.68 -20.18
CA TYR A 381 27.14 6.96 -21.56
C TYR A 381 27.54 5.67 -22.30
N GLY A 382 27.70 5.76 -23.62
CA GLY A 382 28.21 4.67 -24.44
C GLY A 382 29.72 4.41 -24.28
N ASN A 383 30.29 3.62 -25.20
CA ASN A 383 31.70 3.17 -25.22
C ASN A 383 32.75 4.30 -25.48
N LYS A 384 32.36 5.57 -25.39
CA LYS A 384 33.18 6.75 -25.69
C LYS A 384 32.96 7.82 -24.64
N ASN A 385 33.93 8.71 -24.48
CA ASN A 385 33.74 9.94 -23.73
C ASN A 385 32.72 10.85 -24.43
N PRO A 386 32.05 11.78 -23.70
CA PRO A 386 31.09 12.72 -24.30
C PRO A 386 31.66 13.55 -25.46
N ASP A 387 32.95 13.88 -25.44
CA ASP A 387 33.66 14.58 -26.52
C ASP A 387 33.93 13.71 -27.78
N GLY A 388 33.53 12.43 -27.77
CA GLY A 388 33.74 11.49 -28.86
C GLY A 388 35.09 10.75 -28.84
N SER A 389 35.98 11.07 -27.89
CA SER A 389 37.26 10.38 -27.71
C SER A 389 37.07 8.93 -27.22
N THR A 390 38.04 8.08 -27.54
CA THR A 390 38.05 6.67 -27.13
C THR A 390 38.52 6.53 -25.69
N ILE A 391 37.76 5.80 -24.88
CA ILE A 391 38.15 5.44 -23.52
C ILE A 391 39.29 4.42 -23.60
N ALA A 392 40.39 4.69 -22.89
CA ALA A 392 41.58 3.86 -22.87
C ALA A 392 41.37 2.58 -22.04
N LYS A 393 42.19 1.56 -22.31
CA LYS A 393 42.17 0.32 -21.53
C LYS A 393 42.55 0.63 -20.08
N ASN A 394 41.73 0.17 -19.14
CA ASN A 394 41.85 0.40 -17.69
C ASN A 394 41.61 1.86 -17.22
N GLU A 395 41.01 2.72 -18.05
CA GLU A 395 40.60 4.08 -17.63
C GLU A 395 39.32 4.05 -16.77
N LEU A 396 38.40 3.12 -17.05
CA LEU A 396 37.22 2.89 -16.22
C LEU A 396 37.60 2.14 -14.94
N ASP A 397 36.96 2.52 -13.84
CA ASP A 397 37.10 1.85 -12.55
C ASP A 397 36.33 0.52 -12.48
N VAL A 398 36.34 -0.09 -11.29
CA VAL A 398 35.67 -1.38 -11.03
C VAL A 398 34.16 -1.35 -11.28
N CYS A 399 33.49 -0.18 -11.17
CA CYS A 399 32.07 -0.05 -11.47
C CYS A 399 31.81 0.36 -12.94
N ASN A 400 32.82 0.29 -13.82
CA ASN A 400 32.75 0.66 -15.24
C ASN A 400 32.44 2.16 -15.47
N GLY A 401 32.90 3.02 -14.56
CA GLY A 401 32.74 4.47 -14.68
C GLY A 401 34.03 5.23 -14.41
N GLN A 402 33.92 6.56 -14.41
CA GLN A 402 35.04 7.48 -14.25
C GLN A 402 34.55 8.86 -13.77
N SER A 403 35.48 9.74 -13.38
CA SER A 403 35.13 11.09 -12.92
C SER A 403 34.54 11.95 -14.04
N ASP A 404 33.59 12.82 -13.69
CA ASP A 404 32.90 13.70 -14.63
C ASP A 404 32.88 15.15 -14.13
N SER A 405 33.13 16.12 -15.01
CA SER A 405 33.21 17.54 -14.64
C SER A 405 31.85 18.20 -14.40
N LYS A 406 30.76 17.65 -14.93
CA LYS A 406 29.39 18.18 -14.84
C LYS A 406 28.58 17.49 -13.74
N PHE A 407 28.75 16.18 -13.59
CA PHE A 407 27.99 15.34 -12.67
C PHE A 407 28.81 14.81 -11.49
N GLY A 408 30.13 15.04 -11.46
CA GLY A 408 31.08 14.52 -10.47
C GLY A 408 31.60 13.12 -10.81
N TYR A 409 30.75 12.29 -11.41
CA TYR A 409 31.05 10.94 -11.88
C TYR A 409 30.09 10.55 -13.01
N ARG A 410 30.52 9.64 -13.90
CA ARG A 410 29.70 9.04 -14.96
C ARG A 410 30.04 7.57 -15.18
N TYR A 411 29.03 6.80 -15.55
CA TYR A 411 29.17 5.42 -15.99
C TYR A 411 29.32 5.32 -17.50
N HIS A 412 29.92 4.23 -17.96
CA HIS A 412 30.01 3.89 -19.37
C HIS A 412 29.57 2.45 -19.65
N THR A 413 29.25 2.17 -20.91
CA THR A 413 29.33 0.81 -21.45
C THR A 413 30.76 0.50 -21.87
N SER A 414 31.11 -0.77 -21.99
CA SER A 414 32.43 -1.22 -22.46
C SER A 414 32.34 -2.53 -23.26
N LYS A 415 33.38 -2.85 -24.05
CA LYS A 415 33.42 -4.07 -24.87
C LYS A 415 33.78 -5.35 -24.10
N ASN A 416 34.32 -5.20 -22.90
CA ASN A 416 34.80 -6.28 -22.04
C ASN A 416 34.03 -6.23 -20.72
N ALA A 417 33.98 -7.34 -19.98
CA ALA A 417 33.35 -7.38 -18.67
C ALA A 417 33.89 -6.24 -17.76
N PRO A 418 33.02 -5.53 -17.03
CA PRO A 418 31.60 -5.81 -16.79
C PRO A 418 30.61 -5.35 -17.89
N TYR A 419 31.05 -4.81 -19.03
CA TYR A 419 30.26 -4.32 -20.19
C TYR A 419 29.34 -3.11 -19.94
N ILE A 420 28.85 -2.95 -18.72
CA ILE A 420 28.04 -1.86 -18.20
C ILE A 420 28.39 -1.70 -16.71
N PHE A 421 27.70 -0.84 -15.96
CA PHE A 421 27.99 -0.68 -14.54
C PHE A 421 27.62 -1.94 -13.73
N GLN A 422 28.58 -2.45 -12.94
CA GLN A 422 28.36 -3.59 -12.04
C GLN A 422 28.18 -3.19 -10.56
N CYS A 423 28.31 -1.91 -10.23
CA CYS A 423 28.14 -1.41 -8.88
C CYS A 423 27.83 0.09 -8.84
N LEU A 424 27.22 0.53 -7.75
CA LEU A 424 26.92 1.94 -7.47
C LEU A 424 28.03 2.57 -6.62
N VAL A 425 28.53 3.73 -7.06
CA VAL A 425 29.61 4.47 -6.38
C VAL A 425 29.06 5.56 -5.47
N GLY A 426 27.83 6.00 -5.73
CA GLY A 426 27.11 6.95 -4.90
C GLY A 426 26.21 6.28 -3.87
N GLU A 427 25.72 7.07 -2.92
CA GLU A 427 24.79 6.64 -1.88
C GLU A 427 23.40 6.38 -2.47
N VAL A 428 22.97 5.12 -2.42
CA VAL A 428 21.65 4.64 -2.85
C VAL A 428 20.82 4.18 -1.65
N ASP A 429 19.53 4.48 -1.63
CA ASP A 429 18.59 3.83 -0.70
C ASP A 429 18.01 2.58 -1.37
N THR A 430 18.57 1.41 -1.03
CA THR A 430 18.17 0.13 -1.62
C THR A 430 16.72 -0.28 -1.30
N ARG A 431 16.07 0.39 -0.34
CA ARG A 431 14.69 0.10 0.09
C ARG A 431 13.62 0.68 -0.84
N VAL A 432 13.96 1.70 -1.65
CA VAL A 432 13.02 2.34 -2.59
C VAL A 432 13.19 1.88 -4.04
N LEU A 433 14.13 0.98 -4.31
CA LEU A 433 14.41 0.51 -5.67
C LEU A 433 13.29 -0.40 -6.19
N PRO A 434 12.82 -0.19 -7.43
CA PRO A 434 11.71 -0.95 -7.97
C PRO A 434 12.16 -2.39 -8.23
N ARG A 435 11.34 -3.35 -7.80
CA ARG A 435 11.47 -4.76 -8.16
C ARG A 435 10.27 -5.17 -8.99
N VAL A 436 10.52 -5.81 -10.13
CA VAL A 436 9.46 -6.41 -10.92
C VAL A 436 9.03 -7.74 -10.28
N ALA A 437 7.76 -7.84 -9.91
CA ALA A 437 7.22 -9.06 -9.32
C ALA A 437 7.06 -10.17 -10.40
N PRO A 438 7.47 -11.42 -10.13
CA PRO A 438 7.18 -12.56 -11.01
C PRO A 438 5.71 -12.73 -11.33
N LEU A 439 5.40 -13.24 -12.53
CA LEU A 439 4.07 -13.78 -12.79
C LEU A 439 3.89 -15.09 -11.99
N SER A 440 2.74 -15.24 -11.35
CA SER A 440 2.31 -16.42 -10.58
C SER A 440 0.99 -16.95 -11.15
N GLY A 441 0.62 -18.21 -10.94
CA GLY A 441 -0.55 -18.79 -11.62
C GLY A 441 -1.09 -20.06 -10.96
N ASP A 442 -2.24 -20.54 -11.48
CA ASP A 442 -2.99 -21.74 -11.05
C ASP A 442 -2.15 -23.02 -10.95
N THR A 443 -0.96 -23.01 -11.55
CA THR A 443 -0.05 -24.15 -11.67
C THR A 443 1.21 -23.96 -10.81
N GLN A 444 1.05 -24.00 -9.47
CA GLN A 444 2.18 -23.98 -8.55
C GLN A 444 3.20 -25.07 -8.91
N GLY A 445 4.45 -24.68 -9.15
CA GLY A 445 5.55 -25.59 -9.51
C GLY A 445 5.95 -25.64 -11.00
N ILE A 446 5.15 -25.14 -11.95
CA ILE A 446 5.55 -25.16 -13.38
C ILE A 446 6.82 -24.31 -13.63
N ARG A 447 7.02 -23.25 -12.85
CA ARG A 447 8.15 -22.31 -12.99
C ARG A 447 9.33 -22.58 -12.04
N SER A 448 9.26 -23.60 -11.16
CA SER A 448 10.27 -23.80 -10.11
C SER A 448 11.57 -24.47 -10.57
N GLN A 449 11.67 -24.91 -11.82
CA GLN A 449 12.86 -25.57 -12.37
C GLN A 449 13.19 -25.13 -13.80
N LEU A 450 13.15 -23.82 -14.06
CA LEU A 450 13.66 -23.24 -15.32
C LEU A 450 15.19 -23.37 -15.37
N LYS A 451 15.69 -24.42 -16.01
CA LYS A 451 17.12 -24.67 -16.22
C LYS A 451 17.46 -24.50 -17.70
N PRO A 452 18.46 -23.68 -18.06
CA PRO A 452 18.87 -23.54 -19.45
C PRO A 452 19.21 -24.89 -20.11
N PRO A 453 18.74 -25.14 -21.36
CA PRO A 453 19.00 -26.38 -22.06
C PRO A 453 20.49 -26.68 -22.23
N VAL A 454 20.93 -27.86 -21.79
CA VAL A 454 22.33 -28.27 -21.92
C VAL A 454 22.70 -28.40 -23.40
N GLY A 455 23.70 -27.63 -23.82
CA GLY A 455 24.13 -27.51 -25.22
C GLY A 455 23.50 -26.35 -26.00
N GLY A 456 22.60 -25.57 -25.37
CA GLY A 456 21.94 -24.42 -25.97
C GLY A 456 20.86 -24.77 -27.01
N VAL A 457 20.21 -23.74 -27.52
CA VAL A 457 19.10 -23.80 -28.49
C VAL A 457 19.44 -23.04 -29.77
N THR A 458 18.74 -23.33 -30.87
CA THR A 458 18.89 -22.62 -32.14
C THR A 458 17.55 -22.03 -32.62
N ASN A 459 17.63 -21.06 -33.53
CA ASN A 459 16.47 -20.37 -34.11
C ASN A 459 15.51 -19.78 -33.07
N LEU A 460 16.02 -19.28 -31.94
CA LEU A 460 15.18 -18.62 -30.95
C LEU A 460 14.65 -17.30 -31.51
N THR A 461 13.33 -17.19 -31.53
CA THR A 461 12.59 -16.04 -32.06
C THR A 461 11.48 -15.66 -31.09
N HIS A 462 11.13 -14.37 -31.06
CA HIS A 462 9.99 -13.84 -30.32
C HIS A 462 9.14 -12.96 -31.24
N THR A 463 7.82 -13.13 -31.17
CA THR A 463 6.83 -12.39 -31.98
C THR A 463 5.72 -11.85 -31.12
N VAL A 464 5.15 -10.71 -31.52
CA VAL A 464 3.96 -10.10 -30.90
C VAL A 464 2.85 -10.08 -31.96
N GLY A 465 1.69 -10.66 -31.64
CA GLY A 465 0.49 -10.63 -32.48
C GLY A 465 -0.33 -9.35 -32.30
N GLU A 466 -1.22 -9.06 -33.25
CA GLU A 466 -2.13 -7.91 -33.20
C GLU A 466 -3.12 -7.97 -32.02
N ASP A 467 -3.43 -9.19 -31.55
CA ASP A 467 -4.20 -9.47 -30.33
C ASP A 467 -3.42 -9.23 -29.03
N GLY A 468 -2.16 -8.77 -29.14
CA GLY A 468 -1.25 -8.58 -28.01
C GLY A 468 -0.65 -9.88 -27.46
N SER A 469 -0.87 -11.03 -28.11
CA SER A 469 -0.21 -12.28 -27.75
C SER A 469 1.28 -12.23 -28.05
N ARG A 470 2.09 -12.93 -27.25
CA ARG A 470 3.56 -12.97 -27.34
C ARG A 470 4.01 -14.40 -27.42
N THR A 471 4.73 -14.76 -28.48
CA THR A 471 5.18 -16.13 -28.69
C THR A 471 6.69 -16.18 -28.88
N MET A 472 7.36 -16.88 -27.97
CA MET A 472 8.74 -17.33 -28.14
C MET A 472 8.75 -18.75 -28.73
N ARG A 473 9.63 -19.03 -29.69
CA ARG A 473 9.86 -20.36 -30.27
C ARG A 473 11.36 -20.63 -30.38
N TYR A 474 11.78 -21.88 -30.26
CA TYR A 474 13.17 -22.31 -30.46
C TYR A 474 13.27 -23.79 -30.82
N THR A 475 14.42 -24.18 -31.36
CA THR A 475 14.76 -25.57 -31.70
C THR A 475 15.77 -26.13 -30.71
N TYR A 476 15.56 -27.37 -30.25
CA TYR A 476 16.51 -28.11 -29.43
C TYR A 476 16.53 -29.58 -29.87
N LYS A 477 17.72 -30.12 -30.16
CA LYS A 477 17.91 -31.52 -30.64
C LYS A 477 16.93 -31.91 -31.76
N ASN A 478 16.78 -31.02 -32.75
CA ASN A 478 15.88 -31.13 -33.91
C ASN A 478 14.37 -31.13 -33.61
N GLU A 479 13.95 -30.83 -32.38
CA GLU A 479 12.55 -30.68 -31.98
C GLU A 479 12.19 -29.20 -31.73
N GLN A 480 10.95 -28.83 -32.04
CA GLN A 480 10.41 -27.48 -31.84
C GLN A 480 9.73 -27.33 -30.48
N TYR A 481 10.03 -26.20 -29.83
CA TYR A 481 9.53 -25.78 -28.51
C TYR A 481 8.99 -24.34 -28.60
N PHE A 482 8.06 -24.00 -27.71
CA PHE A 482 7.43 -22.68 -27.70
C PHE A 482 6.80 -22.32 -26.34
N THR A 483 6.67 -21.03 -26.10
CA THR A 483 5.83 -20.44 -25.03
C THR A 483 5.05 -19.28 -25.63
N THR A 484 3.73 -19.36 -25.58
CA THR A 484 2.80 -18.28 -25.98
C THR A 484 2.09 -17.74 -24.76
N TYR A 485 2.10 -16.42 -24.57
CA TYR A 485 1.34 -15.66 -23.56
C TYR A 485 0.36 -14.73 -24.26
N SER A 486 -0.95 -14.93 -24.07
CA SER A 486 -2.03 -14.09 -24.61
C SER A 486 -2.66 -13.25 -23.49
N PRO A 487 -3.09 -12.01 -23.73
CA PRO A 487 -3.78 -11.21 -22.71
C PRO A 487 -5.02 -11.94 -22.16
N SER A 488 -5.07 -12.13 -20.84
CA SER A 488 -6.14 -12.89 -20.19
C SER A 488 -7.34 -12.03 -19.84
N LYS A 489 -8.54 -12.64 -19.89
CA LYS A 489 -9.77 -12.04 -19.34
C LYS A 489 -9.81 -12.01 -17.80
N GLN A 490 -8.81 -12.58 -17.13
CA GLN A 490 -8.72 -12.58 -15.67
C GLN A 490 -8.22 -11.25 -15.08
N GLY A 491 -7.51 -10.41 -15.85
CA GLY A 491 -7.06 -9.09 -15.41
C GLY A 491 -6.00 -8.45 -16.31
N ASP A 492 -5.78 -7.14 -16.13
CA ASP A 492 -4.94 -6.31 -17.01
C ASP A 492 -3.43 -6.66 -17.00
N ASP A 493 -2.97 -7.47 -16.05
CA ASP A 493 -1.59 -7.99 -15.94
C ASP A 493 -1.59 -9.52 -15.77
N CYS A 494 -2.58 -10.17 -16.41
CA CYS A 494 -2.75 -11.61 -16.50
C CYS A 494 -2.58 -12.09 -17.95
N PHE A 495 -1.94 -13.24 -18.11
CA PHE A 495 -1.61 -13.84 -19.40
C PHE A 495 -2.03 -15.31 -19.42
N ASP A 496 -2.94 -15.66 -20.33
CA ASP A 496 -3.28 -17.05 -20.61
C ASP A 496 -2.12 -17.65 -21.40
N PHE A 497 -1.48 -18.69 -20.86
CA PHE A 497 -0.31 -19.30 -21.47
C PHE A 497 -0.61 -20.64 -22.15
N LYS A 498 0.14 -20.93 -23.21
CA LYS A 498 0.27 -22.25 -23.80
C LYS A 498 1.74 -22.50 -24.11
N GLN A 499 2.33 -23.55 -23.55
CA GLN A 499 3.75 -23.81 -23.68
C GLN A 499 4.09 -25.30 -23.85
N LYS A 500 5.19 -25.54 -24.56
CA LYS A 500 5.91 -26.81 -24.64
C LYS A 500 7.39 -26.46 -24.53
N THR A 501 8.00 -26.73 -23.38
CA THR A 501 9.38 -26.35 -23.06
C THR A 501 10.21 -27.57 -22.69
N ILE A 502 11.52 -27.41 -22.47
CA ILE A 502 12.38 -28.52 -22.06
C ILE A 502 12.26 -28.72 -20.55
N SER A 503 12.13 -27.64 -19.78
CA SER A 503 11.90 -27.70 -18.33
C SER A 503 10.60 -28.44 -17.96
N ASN A 504 9.61 -28.50 -18.87
CA ASN A 504 8.34 -29.17 -18.64
C ASN A 504 8.25 -30.63 -19.13
N LYS A 505 9.39 -31.25 -19.50
CA LYS A 505 9.48 -32.62 -20.03
C LYS A 505 8.67 -32.81 -21.33
N ASN A 506 8.64 -31.78 -22.17
CA ASN A 506 8.03 -31.76 -23.52
C ASN A 506 6.49 -31.89 -23.54
N GLY A 507 5.82 -31.78 -22.38
CA GLY A 507 4.36 -31.77 -22.30
C GLY A 507 3.78 -30.43 -22.78
N ILE A 508 2.58 -30.46 -23.38
CA ILE A 508 1.82 -29.22 -23.60
C ILE A 508 1.17 -28.83 -22.27
N GLN A 509 1.41 -27.60 -21.83
CA GLN A 509 0.83 -27.02 -20.63
C GLN A 509 0.06 -25.75 -20.98
N THR A 510 -1.04 -25.52 -20.27
CA THR A 510 -1.85 -24.30 -20.35
C THR A 510 -2.31 -23.85 -18.96
N GLY A 511 -2.58 -22.57 -18.80
CA GLY A 511 -3.14 -21.97 -17.58
C GLY A 511 -3.09 -20.45 -17.69
N THR A 512 -3.21 -19.75 -16.56
CA THR A 512 -3.07 -18.29 -16.53
C THR A 512 -1.96 -17.89 -15.56
N PHE A 513 -1.12 -16.94 -15.96
CA PHE A 513 -0.09 -16.32 -15.13
C PHE A 513 -0.40 -14.83 -14.94
N CYS A 514 -0.57 -14.38 -13.70
CA CYS A 514 -0.84 -13.00 -13.32
C CYS A 514 0.32 -12.38 -12.52
N ARG A 515 0.61 -11.11 -12.78
CA ARG A 515 1.52 -10.30 -11.96
C ARG A 515 0.79 -9.76 -10.73
N GLY A 516 1.29 -10.04 -9.53
CA GLY A 516 0.61 -9.67 -8.29
C GLY A 516 -0.36 -10.74 -7.80
N GLN A 517 -1.48 -10.34 -7.17
CA GLN A 517 -2.41 -11.29 -6.57
C GLN A 517 -3.02 -12.24 -7.61
N GLN A 518 -3.07 -13.51 -7.24
CA GLN A 518 -3.84 -14.52 -7.96
C GLN A 518 -5.32 -14.16 -7.96
N PRO A 519 -6.01 -14.19 -9.12
CA PRO A 519 -7.46 -14.13 -9.14
C PRO A 519 -8.00 -15.38 -8.42
N GLN A 520 -8.73 -15.18 -7.32
CA GLN A 520 -9.49 -16.29 -6.75
C GLN A 520 -10.47 -16.81 -7.81
N ALA A 521 -10.50 -18.13 -8.00
CA ALA A 521 -11.37 -18.78 -8.96
C ALA A 521 -12.81 -18.27 -8.82
N LYS A 522 -13.38 -17.74 -9.90
CA LYS A 522 -14.73 -17.14 -9.91
C LYS A 522 -15.77 -18.15 -9.40
N LYS A 523 -16.23 -17.95 -8.16
CA LYS A 523 -17.59 -18.36 -7.77
C LYS A 523 -18.56 -17.50 -8.59
N LEU A 524 -19.56 -18.13 -9.20
CA LEU A 524 -20.56 -17.46 -10.03
C LEU A 524 -21.30 -16.38 -9.21
N SER A 525 -21.23 -15.13 -9.65
CA SER A 525 -21.99 -14.04 -9.03
C SER A 525 -23.45 -14.11 -9.45
N GLN A 526 -24.33 -14.46 -8.52
CA GLN A 526 -25.74 -14.08 -8.63
C GLN A 526 -25.87 -12.61 -8.19
N ASN A 527 -26.58 -11.81 -8.98
CA ASN A 527 -26.83 -10.40 -8.67
C ASN A 527 -27.86 -10.31 -7.53
N ASN A 528 -27.40 -10.26 -6.28
CA ASN A 528 -28.27 -9.94 -5.14
C ASN A 528 -28.19 -8.44 -4.85
N PRO A 529 -29.29 -7.67 -4.97
CA PRO A 529 -29.28 -6.22 -4.80
C PRO A 529 -28.90 -5.82 -3.37
N GLU A 530 -28.18 -4.70 -3.21
CA GLU A 530 -27.82 -4.17 -1.90
C GLU A 530 -29.07 -3.73 -1.13
N ALA A 531 -29.22 -4.24 0.10
CA ALA A 531 -30.26 -3.86 1.05
C ALA A 531 -29.71 -2.86 2.09
N ARG A 532 -30.61 -2.11 2.73
CA ARG A 532 -30.25 -1.10 3.75
C ARG A 532 -30.56 -1.58 5.16
N PHE A 533 -29.58 -1.46 6.04
CA PHE A 533 -29.62 -1.94 7.41
C PHE A 533 -29.33 -0.81 8.40
N LYS A 534 -29.90 -0.92 9.60
CA LYS A 534 -29.55 -0.10 10.77
C LYS A 534 -28.82 -0.98 11.79
N LEU A 535 -27.60 -0.62 12.17
CA LEU A 535 -26.92 -1.17 13.35
C LEU A 535 -27.26 -0.29 14.56
N GLU A 536 -27.53 -0.94 15.69
CA GLU A 536 -27.67 -0.35 17.02
C GLU A 536 -26.78 -1.14 17.97
N ALA A 537 -25.94 -0.47 18.75
CA ALA A 537 -25.02 -1.12 19.66
C ALA A 537 -24.76 -0.27 20.91
N TRP A 538 -24.55 -0.95 22.04
CA TRP A 538 -24.07 -0.36 23.29
C TRP A 538 -22.88 -1.19 23.76
N ALA A 539 -21.85 -0.52 24.25
CA ALA A 539 -20.68 -1.12 24.87
C ALA A 539 -20.47 -0.49 26.24
N ASP A 540 -20.01 -1.29 27.20
CA ASP A 540 -19.37 -0.71 28.34
C ASP A 540 -18.02 -0.13 27.87
N ASN A 541 -17.94 1.19 27.95
CA ASN A 541 -16.87 2.08 27.50
C ASN A 541 -16.64 2.29 26.00
N TRP A 542 -16.41 1.28 25.17
CA TRP A 542 -16.09 1.54 23.75
C TRP A 542 -16.26 0.35 22.80
N PHE A 543 -16.69 0.65 21.56
CA PHE A 543 -16.59 -0.27 20.43
C PHE A 543 -16.27 0.41 19.09
N ALA A 544 -15.86 -0.40 18.11
CA ALA A 544 -15.86 -0.06 16.69
C ALA A 544 -16.39 -1.23 15.85
N ALA A 545 -17.26 -0.95 14.89
CA ALA A 545 -17.88 -1.92 13.99
C ALA A 545 -17.44 -1.72 12.53
N TYR A 546 -17.24 -2.81 11.81
CA TYR A 546 -16.73 -2.85 10.44
C TYR A 546 -17.58 -3.79 9.57
N ILE A 547 -17.76 -3.44 8.29
CA ILE A 547 -18.27 -4.34 7.25
C ILE A 547 -17.13 -4.79 6.35
N GLY A 548 -16.78 -6.07 6.44
CA GLY A 548 -15.47 -6.52 5.96
C GLY A 548 -14.37 -5.68 6.62
N ASP A 549 -13.49 -5.07 5.81
CA ASP A 549 -12.45 -4.16 6.29
C ASP A 549 -12.88 -2.68 6.40
N LYS A 550 -14.03 -2.24 5.85
CA LYS A 550 -14.51 -0.84 5.93
C LYS A 550 -15.08 -0.53 7.32
N LEU A 551 -14.57 0.50 7.99
CA LEU A 551 -15.17 1.02 9.24
C LEU A 551 -16.60 1.51 8.96
N LEU A 552 -17.56 1.06 9.77
CA LEU A 552 -18.93 1.59 9.78
C LEU A 552 -19.07 2.71 10.81
N ILE A 553 -18.89 2.37 12.09
CA ILE A 553 -19.06 3.28 13.22
C ILE A 553 -18.07 2.94 14.32
N GLU A 554 -17.75 3.94 15.12
CA GLU A 554 -16.98 3.86 16.36
C GLU A 554 -17.71 4.70 17.40
N ASP A 555 -17.58 4.32 18.67
CA ASP A 555 -18.11 5.09 19.78
C ASP A 555 -17.63 6.55 19.74
N SER A 556 -18.57 7.50 19.83
CA SER A 556 -18.25 8.93 19.76
C SER A 556 -17.59 9.49 21.01
N VAL A 557 -17.50 8.73 22.10
CA VAL A 557 -16.66 9.05 23.26
C VAL A 557 -15.41 8.17 23.24
N PRO A 558 -14.19 8.74 23.35
CA PRO A 558 -12.97 7.95 23.33
C PRO A 558 -12.86 7.09 24.59
N ILE A 559 -12.39 5.85 24.44
CA ILE A 559 -12.10 4.87 25.52
C ILE A 559 -11.25 5.43 26.67
N THR A 560 -10.51 6.52 26.48
CA THR A 560 -9.75 7.20 27.56
C THR A 560 -10.62 8.06 28.48
N THR A 561 -11.93 8.12 28.25
CA THR A 561 -12.89 8.88 29.07
C THR A 561 -13.41 7.96 30.18
N GLU A 562 -13.10 8.28 31.43
CA GLU A 562 -13.71 7.60 32.58
C GLU A 562 -15.24 7.67 32.44
N ARG A 563 -15.92 6.52 32.55
CA ARG A 563 -17.40 6.42 32.44
C ARG A 563 -17.96 6.84 31.09
N SER A 564 -17.31 6.45 29.99
CA SER A 564 -17.99 6.42 28.69
C SER A 564 -19.05 5.33 28.69
N PHE A 565 -20.31 5.68 28.43
CA PHE A 565 -21.41 4.75 28.21
C PHE A 565 -22.29 5.36 27.13
N ASN A 566 -22.30 4.77 25.93
CA ASN A 566 -23.10 5.29 24.82
C ASN A 566 -23.82 4.14 24.09
N ALA A 567 -25.06 4.42 23.73
CA ALA A 567 -25.72 3.77 22.61
C ALA A 567 -25.35 4.51 21.32
N GLU A 568 -25.00 3.75 20.28
CA GLU A 568 -24.64 4.28 18.97
C GLU A 568 -25.45 3.59 17.87
N SER A 569 -25.81 4.35 16.84
CA SER A 569 -26.58 3.83 15.71
C SER A 569 -26.12 4.40 14.37
N ILE A 570 -26.15 3.55 13.33
CA ILE A 570 -25.78 3.90 11.96
C ILE A 570 -26.61 3.12 10.94
N ASN A 571 -26.94 3.79 9.81
CA ASN A 571 -27.51 3.15 8.63
C ASN A 571 -26.40 2.82 7.61
N PHE A 572 -26.45 1.63 7.02
CA PHE A 572 -25.48 1.18 6.01
C PHE A 572 -26.14 0.31 4.92
N SER A 573 -25.48 0.17 3.76
CA SER A 573 -25.91 -0.76 2.70
C SER A 573 -25.03 -2.02 2.68
N ALA A 574 -25.62 -3.18 2.42
CA ALA A 574 -24.91 -4.44 2.25
C ALA A 574 -25.71 -5.43 1.37
N SER A 575 -25.01 -6.40 0.76
CA SER A 575 -25.64 -7.60 0.20
C SER A 575 -25.40 -8.79 1.13
N TYR A 576 -26.36 -9.71 1.22
CA TYR A 576 -26.19 -10.96 1.95
C TYR A 576 -25.18 -11.90 1.24
N PRO A 577 -24.40 -12.71 1.98
CA PRO A 577 -24.27 -12.70 3.44
C PRO A 577 -23.44 -11.52 3.95
N ILE A 578 -23.91 -10.86 5.02
CA ILE A 578 -23.25 -9.69 5.62
C ILE A 578 -22.21 -10.19 6.61
N GLN A 579 -20.93 -9.89 6.36
CA GLN A 579 -19.87 -10.05 7.36
C GLN A 579 -19.74 -8.76 8.15
N LEU A 580 -20.01 -8.82 9.46
CA LEU A 580 -19.65 -7.77 10.39
C LEU A 580 -18.55 -8.23 11.34
N ASN A 581 -17.71 -7.28 11.72
CA ASN A 581 -16.59 -7.44 12.62
C ASN A 581 -16.61 -6.32 13.65
N PHE A 582 -16.31 -6.62 14.91
CA PHE A 582 -16.37 -5.67 16.02
C PHE A 582 -15.07 -5.72 16.81
N ILE A 583 -14.60 -4.56 17.27
CA ILE A 583 -13.61 -4.44 18.35
C ILE A 583 -14.37 -3.87 19.54
N ILE A 584 -14.33 -4.52 20.69
CA ILE A 584 -15.04 -4.10 21.91
C ILE A 584 -14.02 -4.00 23.06
N LYS A 585 -14.13 -2.95 23.87
CA LYS A 585 -13.13 -2.61 24.90
C LYS A 585 -13.78 -2.06 26.15
N ASP A 586 -13.40 -2.65 27.26
CA ASP A 586 -13.61 -2.17 28.62
C ASP A 586 -12.48 -1.20 29.02
N PHE A 587 -12.77 -0.25 29.91
CA PHE A 587 -11.81 0.74 30.34
C PHE A 587 -10.73 0.13 31.24
N LYS A 588 -9.52 0.65 31.08
CA LYS A 588 -8.37 0.35 31.94
C LYS A 588 -7.45 1.55 31.90
N GLN A 589 -6.95 1.96 33.06
CA GLN A 589 -6.02 3.09 33.13
C GLN A 589 -4.65 2.71 32.56
N ASN A 590 -4.27 1.43 32.61
CA ASN A 590 -3.14 0.84 31.88
C ASN A 590 -3.25 -0.71 31.86
N ASN A 591 -2.20 -1.39 31.38
CA ASN A 591 -2.13 -2.86 31.27
C ASN A 591 -2.17 -3.65 32.62
N THR A 592 -2.37 -3.00 33.77
CA THR A 592 -2.79 -3.69 35.00
C THR A 592 -4.21 -4.27 34.88
N GLY A 593 -5.05 -3.70 34.00
CA GLY A 593 -6.49 -4.00 33.93
C GLY A 593 -7.31 -3.33 35.03
N LEU A 594 -6.72 -2.36 35.75
CA LEU A 594 -7.40 -1.62 36.80
C LEU A 594 -7.82 -0.22 36.33
N GLU A 595 -8.93 0.23 36.89
CA GLU A 595 -9.39 1.61 36.86
C GLU A 595 -8.91 2.39 38.10
N TYR A 596 -8.89 3.72 38.01
CA TYR A 596 -8.63 4.66 39.13
C TYR A 596 -7.44 4.28 40.05
N ILE A 597 -6.33 3.87 39.44
CA ILE A 597 -5.12 3.35 40.08
C ILE A 597 -4.57 4.32 41.14
N GLY A 598 -4.26 3.79 42.32
CA GLY A 598 -3.73 4.55 43.46
C GLY A 598 -4.76 5.39 44.19
N THR A 599 -6.04 5.35 43.79
CA THR A 599 -7.13 6.04 44.47
C THR A 599 -7.92 5.10 45.40
N ARG A 600 -8.84 5.66 46.20
CA ARG A 600 -9.82 4.87 46.99
C ARG A 600 -10.91 4.19 46.13
N ARG A 601 -10.88 4.36 44.81
CA ARG A 601 -11.81 3.75 43.84
C ARG A 601 -11.11 2.75 42.92
N GLN A 602 -9.87 2.36 43.23
CA GLN A 602 -9.15 1.37 42.43
C GLN A 602 -9.98 0.07 42.37
N GLN A 603 -10.37 -0.33 41.16
CA GLN A 603 -11.27 -1.46 40.90
C GLN A 603 -10.91 -2.15 39.57
N MET A 604 -11.46 -3.35 39.35
CA MET A 604 -11.54 -3.96 38.02
C MET A 604 -12.74 -3.41 37.25
N GLY A 605 -12.75 -3.55 35.91
CA GLY A 605 -13.87 -3.11 35.06
C GLY A 605 -15.09 -4.04 35.11
N ASP A 606 -16.16 -3.67 34.41
CA ASP A 606 -17.42 -4.42 34.29
C ASP A 606 -17.87 -4.64 32.83
N GLY A 607 -16.90 -4.73 31.92
CA GLY A 607 -17.04 -4.79 30.47
C GLY A 607 -18.18 -5.64 29.90
N GLY A 608 -18.94 -5.07 28.95
CA GLY A 608 -20.01 -5.79 28.24
C GLY A 608 -20.35 -5.19 26.87
N PHE A 609 -21.02 -5.96 26.01
CA PHE A 609 -21.44 -5.50 24.68
C PHE A 609 -22.79 -6.09 24.27
N ILE A 610 -23.65 -5.27 23.67
CA ILE A 610 -24.93 -5.70 23.07
C ILE A 610 -25.16 -4.97 21.74
N MET A 611 -25.68 -5.68 20.73
CA MET A 611 -26.04 -5.09 19.44
C MET A 611 -27.25 -5.76 18.79
N GLN A 612 -27.91 -5.01 17.91
CA GLN A 612 -28.96 -5.51 17.02
C GLN A 612 -28.88 -4.86 15.63
N ILE A 613 -29.37 -5.59 14.61
CA ILE A 613 -29.34 -5.15 13.22
C ILE A 613 -30.74 -5.28 12.63
N THR A 614 -31.26 -4.17 12.13
CA THR A 614 -32.60 -4.06 11.53
C THR A 614 -32.48 -3.94 10.01
N ASP A 615 -33.21 -4.74 9.23
CA ASP A 615 -33.48 -4.44 7.83
C ASP A 615 -34.46 -3.27 7.75
N THR A 616 -34.01 -2.14 7.22
CA THR A 616 -34.79 -0.89 7.19
C THR A 616 -35.95 -0.90 6.21
N LYS A 617 -36.02 -1.87 5.28
CA LYS A 617 -37.10 -2.00 4.30
C LYS A 617 -38.38 -2.55 4.92
N ASN A 618 -38.26 -3.46 5.88
CA ASN A 618 -39.36 -4.17 6.53
C ASN A 618 -39.39 -3.97 8.05
N ASN A 619 -38.41 -3.24 8.60
CA ASN A 619 -38.21 -3.00 10.03
C ASN A 619 -38.08 -4.30 10.87
N LYS A 620 -37.51 -5.35 10.28
CA LYS A 620 -37.28 -6.65 10.93
C LYS A 620 -35.86 -6.75 11.49
N ILE A 621 -35.72 -7.24 12.70
CA ILE A 621 -34.42 -7.62 13.27
C ILE A 621 -33.90 -8.86 12.53
N VAL A 622 -32.70 -8.77 11.95
CA VAL A 622 -32.06 -9.83 11.16
C VAL A 622 -30.85 -10.46 11.87
N ALA A 623 -30.29 -9.78 12.86
CA ALA A 623 -29.26 -10.32 13.75
C ALA A 623 -29.21 -9.55 15.08
N VAL A 624 -28.69 -10.21 16.11
CA VAL A 624 -28.45 -9.67 17.45
C VAL A 624 -27.13 -10.22 18.02
N SER A 625 -26.58 -9.60 19.05
CA SER A 625 -25.55 -10.24 19.89
C SER A 625 -26.13 -11.39 20.70
N ASN A 626 -25.46 -12.53 20.68
CA ASN A 626 -25.67 -13.71 21.53
C ASN A 626 -24.45 -14.65 21.36
N LYS A 627 -24.47 -15.85 21.96
CA LYS A 627 -23.37 -16.82 21.90
C LYS A 627 -23.01 -17.35 20.51
N THR A 628 -23.73 -17.03 19.44
CA THR A 628 -23.31 -17.42 18.08
C THR A 628 -22.22 -16.52 17.52
N LEU A 629 -21.96 -15.36 18.13
CA LEU A 629 -20.83 -14.52 17.75
C LEU A 629 -19.51 -15.25 18.06
N LYS A 630 -18.56 -15.17 17.13
CA LYS A 630 -17.20 -15.65 17.32
C LYS A 630 -16.37 -14.53 17.93
N CYS A 631 -15.82 -14.72 19.12
CA CYS A 631 -15.10 -13.67 19.83
C CYS A 631 -13.73 -14.18 20.30
N GLU A 632 -12.68 -13.43 20.01
CA GLU A 632 -11.30 -13.72 20.37
C GLU A 632 -10.77 -12.59 21.28
N MET A 633 -10.42 -12.94 22.52
CA MET A 633 -10.03 -11.96 23.53
C MET A 633 -8.55 -11.58 23.39
N LEU A 634 -8.28 -10.31 23.10
CA LEU A 634 -6.94 -9.76 22.85
C LEU A 634 -6.20 -9.32 24.12
N HIS A 635 -6.91 -8.97 25.19
CA HIS A 635 -6.29 -8.51 26.45
C HIS A 635 -6.97 -9.13 27.67
N LYS A 636 -6.19 -9.77 28.55
CA LYS A 636 -6.62 -10.23 29.86
C LYS A 636 -5.77 -9.60 30.97
N ALA A 637 -6.38 -8.83 31.86
CA ALA A 637 -5.70 -8.26 33.02
C ALA A 637 -6.70 -7.86 34.12
N PRO A 638 -6.30 -7.96 35.40
CA PRO A 638 -5.11 -8.66 35.88
C PRO A 638 -5.27 -10.18 35.74
N LEU A 639 -4.17 -10.92 35.58
CA LEU A 639 -4.17 -12.40 35.63
C LEU A 639 -4.33 -12.94 37.06
N ASP A 640 -4.22 -12.06 38.06
CA ASP A 640 -4.46 -12.33 39.48
C ASP A 640 -5.26 -11.14 40.05
N LYS A 641 -6.53 -11.37 40.40
CA LYS A 641 -7.45 -10.34 40.89
C LYS A 641 -6.95 -9.67 42.18
N THR A 642 -6.01 -10.26 42.92
CA THR A 642 -5.37 -9.59 44.07
C THR A 642 -4.55 -8.34 43.68
N CYS A 643 -4.27 -8.13 42.38
CA CYS A 643 -3.70 -6.88 41.86
C CYS A 643 -4.51 -5.63 42.29
N GLU A 644 -5.84 -5.73 42.35
CA GLU A 644 -6.74 -4.65 42.79
C GLU A 644 -6.42 -4.18 44.21
N ASN A 645 -5.91 -5.06 45.07
CA ASN A 645 -5.53 -4.75 46.45
C ASN A 645 -4.10 -4.20 46.58
N SER A 646 -3.35 -4.08 45.47
CA SER A 646 -1.99 -3.54 45.49
C SER A 646 -2.02 -2.02 45.71
N GLN A 647 -1.20 -1.53 46.64
CA GLN A 647 -1.02 -0.09 46.86
C GLN A 647 -0.29 0.62 45.70
N ASN A 648 0.49 -0.12 44.91
CA ASN A 648 1.27 0.40 43.78
C ASN A 648 1.23 -0.61 42.62
N PRO A 649 0.06 -0.83 41.99
CA PRO A 649 -0.08 -1.84 40.94
C PRO A 649 0.77 -1.44 39.73
N THR A 650 1.68 -2.32 39.33
CA THR A 650 2.61 -2.07 38.23
C THR A 650 2.43 -3.15 37.17
N ALA A 651 2.00 -2.74 35.97
CA ALA A 651 1.69 -3.67 34.88
C ALA A 651 2.87 -4.61 34.56
N GLY A 652 2.60 -5.91 34.51
CA GLY A 652 3.60 -6.96 34.23
C GLY A 652 4.36 -7.46 35.46
N ILE A 653 4.25 -6.79 36.61
CA ILE A 653 4.83 -7.23 37.90
C ILE A 653 3.72 -7.90 38.72
N ALA A 654 4.02 -9.03 39.38
CA ALA A 654 3.03 -9.71 40.23
C ALA A 654 2.53 -8.79 41.37
N PRO A 655 1.22 -8.76 41.69
CA PRO A 655 0.16 -9.62 41.13
C PRO A 655 -0.35 -9.18 39.75
N CYS A 656 -0.12 -7.92 39.37
CA CYS A 656 -0.59 -7.23 38.17
C CYS A 656 0.04 -7.67 36.84
N LYS A 657 0.20 -8.97 36.64
CA LYS A 657 0.53 -9.55 35.33
C LYS A 657 -0.68 -9.46 34.41
N TYR A 658 -0.42 -9.40 33.11
CA TYR A 658 -1.43 -9.36 32.06
C TYR A 658 -1.04 -10.27 30.89
N MET A 659 -2.01 -10.61 30.05
CA MET A 659 -1.79 -11.18 28.73
C MET A 659 -2.32 -10.19 27.68
N ALA A 660 -1.52 -9.91 26.66
CA ALA A 660 -1.92 -9.11 25.50
C ALA A 660 -1.46 -9.81 24.22
N LYS A 661 -2.33 -9.86 23.20
CA LYS A 661 -2.03 -10.34 21.85
C LYS A 661 -2.58 -9.37 20.80
N GLU A 662 -1.90 -9.31 19.66
CA GLU A 662 -2.38 -8.54 18.50
C GLU A 662 -3.57 -9.24 17.83
N ALA A 663 -4.43 -8.45 17.17
CA ALA A 663 -5.48 -9.01 16.34
C ALA A 663 -4.88 -9.81 15.16
N PRO A 664 -5.38 -11.01 14.83
CA PRO A 664 -4.84 -11.84 13.75
C PRO A 664 -4.79 -11.11 12.40
N ARG A 665 -3.80 -11.42 11.56
CA ARG A 665 -3.71 -10.83 10.21
C ARG A 665 -5.01 -11.09 9.44
N ASP A 666 -5.47 -10.08 8.71
CA ASP A 666 -6.66 -10.16 7.86
C ASP A 666 -7.99 -10.52 8.53
N TRP A 667 -8.11 -10.52 9.87
CA TRP A 667 -9.33 -10.90 10.60
C TRP A 667 -10.63 -10.16 10.20
N LEU A 668 -10.50 -8.95 9.64
CA LEU A 668 -11.62 -8.18 9.12
C LEU A 668 -12.14 -8.69 7.76
N LYS A 669 -11.33 -9.41 6.97
CA LYS A 669 -11.74 -9.86 5.64
C LYS A 669 -12.81 -10.94 5.73
N SER A 670 -13.82 -10.88 4.85
CA SER A 670 -14.93 -11.84 4.82
C SER A 670 -14.51 -13.30 4.62
N ASN A 671 -13.30 -13.56 4.10
CA ASN A 671 -12.74 -14.89 3.92
C ASN A 671 -11.75 -15.32 5.02
N PHE A 672 -11.61 -14.58 6.12
CA PHE A 672 -10.83 -15.02 7.28
C PHE A 672 -11.54 -16.18 7.99
N ASP A 673 -10.78 -17.22 8.30
CA ASP A 673 -11.24 -18.41 9.02
C ASP A 673 -11.21 -18.18 10.54
N ASP A 674 -12.40 -17.96 11.12
CA ASP A 674 -12.64 -17.84 12.57
C ASP A 674 -13.19 -19.13 13.20
N SER A 675 -13.09 -20.28 12.51
CA SER A 675 -13.54 -21.57 13.05
C SER A 675 -12.85 -21.95 14.37
N THR A 676 -11.63 -21.48 14.56
CA THR A 676 -10.82 -21.67 15.78
C THR A 676 -11.18 -20.73 16.92
N TRP A 677 -11.96 -19.68 16.68
CA TRP A 677 -12.34 -18.72 17.72
C TRP A 677 -13.44 -19.30 18.63
N PRO A 678 -13.39 -19.05 19.94
CA PRO A 678 -14.48 -19.44 20.82
C PRO A 678 -15.74 -18.65 20.50
N ASN A 679 -16.87 -19.23 20.89
CA ASN A 679 -18.14 -18.52 20.91
C ASN A 679 -18.14 -17.48 22.03
N ALA A 680 -18.86 -16.38 21.83
CA ALA A 680 -19.03 -15.35 22.85
C ALA A 680 -19.74 -15.91 24.10
N THR A 681 -19.39 -15.40 25.27
CA THR A 681 -20.08 -15.77 26.52
C THR A 681 -21.27 -14.86 26.72
N GLU A 682 -22.46 -15.42 26.91
CA GLU A 682 -23.68 -14.68 27.25
C GLU A 682 -23.66 -14.28 28.72
N HIS A 683 -23.94 -13.01 29.00
CA HIS A 683 -23.99 -12.45 30.36
C HIS A 683 -25.36 -11.83 30.63
N THR A 684 -25.72 -11.73 31.92
CA THR A 684 -27.01 -11.16 32.32
C THR A 684 -26.94 -9.65 32.40
N THR A 685 -28.06 -8.96 32.16
CA THR A 685 -28.19 -7.51 32.41
C THR A 685 -27.79 -7.14 33.85
N SER A 686 -28.07 -8.01 34.82
CA SER A 686 -27.68 -7.83 36.23
C SER A 686 -26.19 -7.99 36.51
N SER A 687 -25.45 -8.75 35.69
CA SER A 687 -24.00 -8.96 35.88
C SER A 687 -23.18 -7.92 35.12
N VAL A 688 -23.66 -7.43 33.98
CA VAL A 688 -23.05 -6.28 33.26
C VAL A 688 -23.44 -4.96 33.93
N SER A 689 -24.64 -4.86 34.48
CA SER A 689 -25.17 -3.63 35.09
C SER A 689 -25.03 -2.43 34.12
N PRO A 690 -25.66 -2.47 32.93
CA PRO A 690 -25.47 -1.44 31.91
C PRO A 690 -25.87 -0.06 32.43
N LYS A 691 -25.14 0.95 31.99
CA LYS A 691 -25.29 2.35 32.42
C LYS A 691 -25.98 3.17 31.32
N ASP A 692 -25.82 4.50 31.38
CA ASP A 692 -26.44 5.48 30.48
C ASP A 692 -26.34 5.09 28.99
N GLY A 693 -27.37 5.48 28.23
CA GLY A 693 -27.53 5.16 26.80
C GLY A 693 -28.15 3.79 26.53
N PHE A 694 -28.02 2.79 27.40
CA PHE A 694 -28.57 1.45 27.14
C PHE A 694 -30.09 1.46 26.91
N ASP A 695 -30.84 2.20 27.72
CA ASP A 695 -32.31 2.29 27.64
C ASP A 695 -32.81 3.18 26.47
N ASP A 696 -31.93 3.88 25.75
CA ASP A 696 -32.30 4.68 24.56
C ASP A 696 -32.61 3.79 23.34
N ILE A 697 -32.18 2.52 23.35
CA ILE A 697 -32.45 1.53 22.31
C ILE A 697 -33.53 0.55 22.78
N ASN A 698 -34.57 0.37 21.98
CA ASN A 698 -35.55 -0.70 22.20
C ASN A 698 -34.99 -2.04 21.67
N TRP A 699 -34.29 -2.76 22.54
CA TRP A 699 -33.65 -4.03 22.24
C TRP A 699 -34.63 -5.15 21.91
N ASP A 700 -34.30 -5.97 20.91
CA ASP A 700 -34.98 -7.24 20.69
C ASP A 700 -34.79 -8.17 21.89
N LYS A 701 -35.87 -8.83 22.33
CA LYS A 701 -35.88 -9.76 23.48
C LYS A 701 -34.90 -10.94 23.36
N THR A 702 -34.37 -11.21 22.17
CA THR A 702 -33.37 -12.26 21.89
C THR A 702 -31.94 -11.74 21.87
N ALA A 703 -31.74 -10.41 21.86
CA ALA A 703 -30.43 -9.82 22.08
C ALA A 703 -29.95 -10.14 23.50
N GLN A 704 -28.70 -10.55 23.62
CA GLN A 704 -28.04 -10.85 24.88
C GLN A 704 -26.79 -9.98 24.99
N PHE A 705 -26.43 -9.60 26.21
CA PHE A 705 -25.09 -9.12 26.46
C PHE A 705 -24.08 -10.24 26.20
N ILE A 706 -23.02 -9.89 25.49
CA ILE A 706 -21.90 -10.77 25.24
C ILE A 706 -20.59 -10.16 25.73
N TRP A 707 -19.69 -11.02 26.17
CA TRP A 707 -18.32 -10.63 26.49
C TRP A 707 -17.37 -11.83 26.40
N GLY A 708 -16.18 -11.67 26.94
CA GLY A 708 -15.29 -12.77 27.28
C GLY A 708 -15.82 -13.66 28.41
N SER A 709 -14.97 -14.58 28.82
CA SER A 709 -15.21 -15.52 29.93
C SER A 709 -15.41 -14.85 31.29
N ASP A 710 -14.86 -13.65 31.48
CA ASP A 710 -14.84 -12.93 32.76
C ASP A 710 -14.98 -11.43 32.47
N LEU A 711 -16.06 -10.83 32.95
CA LEU A 711 -16.37 -9.40 32.78
C LEU A 711 -15.25 -8.51 33.33
N GLU A 712 -14.65 -8.91 34.45
CA GLU A 712 -13.69 -8.10 35.20
C GLU A 712 -12.25 -8.17 34.66
N THR A 713 -11.90 -9.22 33.91
CA THR A 713 -10.51 -9.43 33.48
C THR A 713 -10.31 -9.51 31.97
N ASP A 714 -11.35 -9.72 31.17
CA ASP A 714 -11.23 -9.71 29.70
C ASP A 714 -11.46 -8.27 29.20
N ASN A 715 -10.42 -7.48 28.91
CA ASN A 715 -10.58 -6.02 28.71
C ASN A 715 -10.70 -5.58 27.24
N THR A 716 -10.31 -6.44 26.30
CA THR A 716 -10.32 -6.13 24.85
C THR A 716 -10.66 -7.40 24.10
N LEU A 717 -11.70 -7.39 23.28
CA LEU A 717 -12.08 -8.49 22.40
C LEU A 717 -12.25 -8.03 20.96
N ILE A 718 -12.10 -8.97 20.04
CA ILE A 718 -12.55 -8.84 18.65
C ILE A 718 -13.60 -9.90 18.37
N CYS A 719 -14.72 -9.51 17.77
CA CYS A 719 -15.87 -10.37 17.52
C CYS A 719 -16.29 -10.34 16.05
N ARG A 720 -16.89 -11.43 15.57
CA ARG A 720 -17.34 -11.59 14.18
C ARG A 720 -18.71 -12.26 14.12
N VAL A 721 -19.50 -11.86 13.12
CA VAL A 721 -20.79 -12.47 12.79
C VAL A 721 -21.00 -12.47 11.28
N THR A 722 -21.53 -13.57 10.76
CA THR A 722 -21.97 -13.72 9.37
C THR A 722 -23.48 -13.85 9.37
N ILE A 723 -24.16 -12.86 8.79
CA ILE A 723 -25.62 -12.77 8.74
C ILE A 723 -26.04 -13.23 7.35
N ASN A 724 -26.74 -14.36 7.27
CA ASN A 724 -27.28 -14.86 6.02
C ASN A 724 -28.64 -14.21 5.70
N GLU A 725 -29.05 -14.29 4.45
CA GLU A 725 -30.38 -13.83 4.03
C GLU A 725 -31.47 -14.62 4.77
N PRO A 726 -32.44 -13.98 5.45
CA PRO A 726 -33.53 -14.68 6.10
C PRO A 726 -34.35 -15.48 5.08
N HIS A 727 -34.52 -16.78 5.35
CA HIS A 727 -35.42 -17.66 4.60
C HIS A 727 -36.91 -17.33 4.84
#